data_AF-A0A9E3D5T2-F1
#
_entry.id   AF-A0A9E3D5T2-F1
#
_cell.length_a   1.000
_cell.length_b   1.000
_cell.length_c   1.000
_cell.angle_alpha   90.00
_cell.angle_beta   90.00
_cell.angle_gamma   90.00
#
_symmetry.space_group_name_H-M   'P 1'
#
loop_
_entity.id
_entity.type
_entity.pdbx_description
1 polymer ?
#
loop_
_entity_poly.entity_id
_entity_poly.type
_entity_poly.pdbx_seq_one_letter_code
_entity_poly.pdbx_strand_id
1 'polypeptide(L)'
;RVEDAHGAAPTVPFWNGEGPGRTIELSHEVAALRADIDARDDAGAQELLLQECGLDRAGAEQAVLYVRAGKKVLGVVPTDRTIVAERFFDEGGGMQLILHTPFGARINRAWGLALRKKFCRSFNLELQAAATDNGFVLSLSDQHAFPLEVVFEFVKSASAQATLTQALLPAPMFAARWRWNASRALAILRFSGGRKVPPQLLRMRADDLLAAVFPDQAACPENLTGPIRIPDHVLVRETIDNCLHEAMDLDGLLAILSAIETGAIRTVAIDTPEPSPFCHEILNANPYAYLDDAPLEERRARAVQLRRTLRDDVDEAGVLDPAAIAQVAEESWPVVRDADELHDALATLVVVPPLSAWSAWFDELAAQRRAMPIHGAWTCAERLELARSAYDRDGETRDSAIAEIVRGWLECNGPVTVAGLAQRLHFSDEAILAAMLRLEVQGQVLRGRFAPAKGAQEWCNRRVLARIHRLTIGRLRREIEPVTAAQYVTFLRRWQHVAPASRLHGIDGTLQIVCQLEGYEVPAFAWEAHVLPARVAGYRPDLLDRLCYAGDVMWGRLSPHPALEPGASAERSRVRPTRLAPIALFLRANADELIVRRENDGGALSHAAREILEQIEASRAPFFAEIARATKRLPSEVEEALWQLVAAGLVTADGFDALRSLSDAKRRLGEKGLRARPRASSGRWTLLAAATDRVDREAFARRLLARWGVLFRDVIARESLAPRWRDLLIVLRRMEARGEIRGGRFVAGFVGEQFALPEAVDALRAVRRTGDDADLPTLGAYDPLNLAGIILPDAAA
;
A
#
# COMPACT_ATOMS: atom_id res chain seq x y z
N ARG A 1 4.88 -7.30 34.47
CA ARG A 1 3.47 -7.04 34.81
C ARG A 1 3.03 -5.87 33.95
N VAL A 2 2.03 -6.07 33.11
CA VAL A 2 1.41 -5.00 32.31
C VAL A 2 0.24 -4.49 33.14
N GLU A 3 0.17 -3.19 33.38
CA GLU A 3 -0.95 -2.51 34.07
C GLU A 3 -1.86 -1.83 33.04
N ASP A 4 -3.11 -1.59 33.45
CA ASP A 4 -4.15 -0.96 32.63
C ASP A 4 -3.77 0.48 32.27
N ALA A 5 -3.89 0.83 30.98
CA ALA A 5 -3.45 2.12 30.44
C ALA A 5 -4.48 3.25 30.62
N HIS A 6 -5.64 3.01 31.26
CA HIS A 6 -6.67 4.02 31.55
C HIS A 6 -7.03 4.92 30.35
N GLY A 7 -7.10 4.36 29.14
CA GLY A 7 -7.44 5.10 27.92
C GLY A 7 -6.28 5.85 27.27
N ALA A 8 -5.04 5.74 27.77
CA ALA A 8 -3.86 6.20 27.05
C ALA A 8 -3.60 5.32 25.82
N ALA A 9 -3.07 5.92 24.74
CA ALA A 9 -2.68 5.18 23.56
C ALA A 9 -1.70 4.04 23.94
N PRO A 10 -1.90 2.81 23.44
CA PRO A 10 -1.03 1.69 23.81
C PRO A 10 0.40 2.00 23.36
N THR A 11 1.33 2.11 24.32
CA THR A 11 2.75 2.12 24.02
C THR A 11 3.11 0.69 23.63
N VAL A 12 3.47 0.46 22.36
CA VAL A 12 4.04 -0.83 21.95
C VAL A 12 5.29 -1.03 22.81
N PRO A 13 5.34 -2.05 23.69
CA PRO A 13 6.50 -2.25 24.53
C PRO A 13 7.72 -2.46 23.64
N PHE A 14 8.75 -1.63 23.85
CA PHE A 14 10.00 -1.70 23.14
C PHE A 14 10.75 -2.97 23.56
N TRP A 15 10.64 -4.02 22.75
CA TRP A 15 11.44 -5.22 22.89
C TRP A 15 12.82 -4.95 22.26
N ASN A 16 13.81 -4.68 23.12
CA ASN A 16 15.21 -4.73 22.73
C ASN A 16 15.58 -6.19 22.46
N GLY A 17 15.29 -6.67 21.26
CA GLY A 17 16.15 -7.65 20.62
C GLY A 17 17.29 -6.87 19.97
N GLU A 18 18.41 -6.66 20.66
CA GLU A 18 19.69 -6.75 19.93
C GLU A 18 19.81 -8.21 19.48
N GLY A 19 18.97 -8.62 18.53
CA GLY A 19 19.15 -9.88 17.83
C GLY A 19 20.45 -9.75 17.04
N PRO A 20 21.26 -10.81 16.96
CA PRO A 20 22.43 -10.80 16.11
C PRO A 20 21.97 -10.46 14.68
N GLY A 21 22.66 -9.50 14.04
CA GLY A 21 22.47 -9.25 12.61
C GLY A 21 22.86 -10.48 11.81
N ARG A 22 22.42 -10.56 10.55
CA ARG A 22 22.79 -11.63 9.64
C ARG A 22 24.32 -11.71 9.54
N THR A 23 24.89 -12.91 9.67
CA THR A 23 26.33 -13.12 9.51
C THR A 23 26.75 -12.94 8.06
N ILE A 24 28.05 -12.81 7.81
CA ILE A 24 28.56 -12.65 6.45
C ILE A 24 28.33 -13.93 5.62
N GLU A 25 28.44 -15.11 6.23
CA GLU A 25 28.21 -16.40 5.57
C GLU A 25 26.76 -16.53 5.13
N LEU A 26 25.80 -16.23 6.02
CA LEU A 26 24.38 -16.26 5.65
C LEU A 26 24.04 -15.17 4.63
N SER A 27 24.73 -14.04 4.68
CA SER A 27 24.60 -12.98 3.68
C SER A 27 25.07 -13.43 2.28
N HIS A 28 26.16 -14.19 2.21
CA HIS A 28 26.62 -14.82 0.96
C HIS A 28 25.60 -15.82 0.42
N GLU A 29 25.01 -16.67 1.26
CA GLU A 29 23.97 -17.61 0.81
C GLU A 29 22.72 -16.90 0.27
N VAL A 30 22.27 -15.84 0.94
CA VAL A 30 21.13 -15.02 0.45
C VAL A 30 21.47 -14.35 -0.88
N ALA A 31 22.70 -13.83 -1.02
CA ALA A 31 23.16 -13.23 -2.26
C ALA A 31 23.28 -14.25 -3.40
N ALA A 32 23.78 -15.46 -3.11
CA ALA A 32 23.87 -16.57 -4.06
C ALA A 32 22.48 -16.97 -4.56
N LEU A 33 21.50 -17.11 -3.66
CA LEU A 33 20.12 -17.43 -4.03
C LEU A 33 19.51 -16.35 -4.95
N ARG A 34 19.76 -15.07 -4.67
CA ARG A 34 19.33 -13.96 -5.54
C ARG A 34 19.97 -14.04 -6.93
N ALA A 35 21.27 -14.34 -6.99
CA ALA A 35 21.98 -14.51 -8.25
C ALA A 35 21.47 -15.73 -9.03
N ASP A 36 21.13 -16.81 -8.34
CA ASP A 36 20.59 -18.03 -8.93
C ASP A 36 19.20 -17.84 -9.53
N ILE A 37 18.33 -17.11 -8.82
CA ILE A 37 17.04 -16.66 -9.37
C ILE A 37 17.29 -15.77 -10.58
N ASP A 38 18.27 -14.85 -10.50
CA ASP A 38 18.54 -13.92 -11.59
C ASP A 38 19.04 -14.56 -12.88
N ALA A 39 19.83 -15.64 -12.75
CA ALA A 39 20.44 -16.34 -13.87
C ALA A 39 19.50 -17.29 -14.64
N ARG A 40 18.37 -17.68 -14.03
CA ARG A 40 17.40 -18.64 -14.61
C ARG A 40 16.16 -17.93 -15.15
N ASP A 41 15.39 -18.61 -15.99
CA ASP A 41 14.03 -18.19 -16.34
C ASP A 41 13.07 -18.42 -15.16
N ASP A 42 11.85 -17.89 -15.24
CA ASP A 42 10.93 -17.91 -14.10
C ASP A 42 10.51 -19.34 -13.70
N ALA A 43 10.31 -20.22 -14.67
CA ALA A 43 10.00 -21.62 -14.41
C ALA A 43 11.17 -22.36 -13.76
N GLY A 44 12.40 -22.17 -14.27
CA GLY A 44 13.60 -22.80 -13.70
C GLY A 44 13.96 -22.26 -12.32
N ALA A 45 13.76 -20.95 -12.07
CA ALA A 45 13.96 -20.36 -10.76
C ALA A 45 12.93 -20.84 -9.74
N GLN A 46 11.66 -21.00 -10.14
CA GLN A 46 10.65 -21.60 -9.28
C GLN A 46 11.01 -23.04 -8.94
N GLU A 47 11.35 -23.88 -9.92
CA GLU A 47 11.69 -25.29 -9.67
C GLU A 47 12.88 -25.44 -8.70
N LEU A 48 13.91 -24.60 -8.85
CA LEU A 48 15.04 -24.53 -7.91
C LEU A 48 14.56 -24.28 -6.46
N LEU A 49 13.69 -23.29 -6.26
CA LEU A 49 13.17 -22.93 -4.94
C LEU A 49 12.28 -24.04 -4.34
N LEU A 50 11.53 -24.76 -5.18
CA LEU A 50 10.75 -25.92 -4.72
C LEU A 50 11.66 -27.06 -4.29
N GLN A 51 12.65 -27.42 -5.11
CA GLN A 51 13.47 -28.62 -4.90
C GLN A 51 14.56 -28.42 -3.85
N GLU A 52 15.31 -27.32 -3.92
CA GLU A 52 16.51 -27.11 -3.10
C GLU A 52 16.21 -26.33 -1.82
N CYS A 53 15.25 -25.39 -1.87
CA CYS A 53 14.90 -24.56 -0.71
C CYS A 53 13.64 -25.05 0.02
N GLY A 54 12.88 -26.00 -0.55
CA GLY A 54 11.67 -26.55 0.06
C GLY A 54 10.51 -25.55 0.16
N LEU A 55 10.49 -24.51 -0.68
CA LEU A 55 9.38 -23.56 -0.72
C LEU A 55 8.14 -24.22 -1.34
N ASP A 56 6.95 -23.76 -0.92
CA ASP A 56 5.74 -24.07 -1.66
C ASP A 56 5.70 -23.29 -2.98
N ARG A 57 4.85 -23.72 -3.91
CA ARG A 57 4.76 -23.10 -5.24
C ARG A 57 4.45 -21.60 -5.17
N ALA A 58 3.56 -21.19 -4.27
CA ALA A 58 3.21 -19.79 -4.11
C ALA A 58 4.38 -18.95 -3.56
N GLY A 59 5.13 -19.47 -2.58
CA GLY A 59 6.32 -18.82 -2.06
C GLY A 59 7.42 -18.69 -3.11
N ALA A 60 7.63 -19.72 -3.93
CA ALA A 60 8.59 -19.69 -5.02
C ALA A 60 8.21 -18.67 -6.10
N GLU A 61 6.95 -18.66 -6.54
CA GLU A 61 6.41 -17.65 -7.48
C GLU A 61 6.63 -16.22 -6.94
N GLN A 62 6.31 -15.99 -5.66
CA GLN A 62 6.47 -14.68 -5.03
C GLN A 62 7.94 -14.25 -4.91
N ALA A 63 8.84 -15.17 -4.55
CA ALA A 63 10.27 -14.87 -4.45
C ALA A 63 10.87 -14.50 -5.80
N VAL A 64 10.53 -15.24 -6.86
CA VAL A 64 10.94 -14.92 -8.24
C VAL A 64 10.40 -13.56 -8.65
N LEU A 65 9.09 -13.33 -8.47
CA LEU A 65 8.45 -12.06 -8.82
C LEU A 65 9.08 -10.86 -8.08
N TYR A 66 9.44 -11.02 -6.80
CA TYR A 66 10.12 -10.00 -6.02
C TYR A 66 11.50 -9.64 -6.60
N VAL A 67 12.33 -10.65 -6.92
CA VAL A 67 13.67 -10.42 -7.50
C VAL A 67 13.56 -9.79 -8.89
N ARG A 68 12.62 -10.26 -9.72
CA ARG A 68 12.38 -9.72 -11.06
C ARG A 68 11.92 -8.27 -11.03
N ALA A 69 10.98 -7.93 -10.16
CA ALA A 69 10.50 -6.57 -10.00
C ALA A 69 11.63 -5.63 -9.52
N GLY A 70 12.46 -6.09 -8.59
CA GLY A 70 13.65 -5.35 -8.16
C GLY A 70 14.64 -5.09 -9.29
N LYS A 71 14.99 -6.13 -10.06
CA LYS A 71 15.86 -5.99 -11.23
C LYS A 71 15.27 -5.10 -12.31
N LYS A 72 13.95 -5.14 -12.53
CA LYS A 72 13.30 -4.31 -13.55
C LYS A 72 13.50 -2.82 -13.25
N VAL A 73 13.46 -2.42 -11.98
CA VAL A 73 13.70 -1.04 -11.54
C VAL A 73 15.19 -0.69 -11.52
N LEU A 74 16.03 -1.56 -10.97
CA LEU A 74 17.46 -1.28 -10.77
C LEU A 74 18.36 -1.69 -11.95
N GLY A 75 17.83 -2.37 -12.97
CA GLY A 75 18.62 -3.02 -14.03
C GLY A 75 19.50 -4.19 -13.58
N VAL A 76 19.83 -4.29 -12.28
CA VAL A 76 20.67 -5.33 -11.67
C VAL A 76 20.06 -5.80 -10.35
N VAL A 77 20.43 -7.01 -9.92
CA VAL A 77 20.06 -7.53 -8.59
C VAL A 77 21.21 -7.27 -7.62
N PRO A 78 20.99 -6.60 -6.47
CA PRO A 78 22.02 -6.42 -5.46
C PRO A 78 22.43 -7.76 -4.83
N THR A 79 23.73 -8.03 -4.86
CA THR A 79 24.40 -9.24 -4.33
C THR A 79 25.65 -8.87 -3.53
N ASP A 80 26.39 -9.86 -3.06
CA ASP A 80 27.68 -9.70 -2.40
C ASP A 80 28.79 -9.20 -3.35
N ARG A 81 28.61 -9.38 -4.67
CA ARG A 81 29.54 -8.92 -5.71
C ARG A 81 29.08 -7.67 -6.45
N THR A 82 27.81 -7.28 -6.34
CA THR A 82 27.26 -6.08 -6.99
C THR A 82 26.41 -5.31 -5.99
N ILE A 83 26.85 -4.12 -5.63
CA ILE A 83 26.11 -3.21 -4.73
C ILE A 83 25.52 -2.04 -5.50
N VAL A 84 24.38 -1.55 -5.03
CA VAL A 84 23.63 -0.50 -5.73
C VAL A 84 23.38 0.67 -4.80
N ALA A 85 23.72 1.88 -5.24
CA ALA A 85 23.25 3.12 -4.66
C ALA A 85 22.02 3.58 -5.46
N GLU A 86 20.88 3.60 -4.80
CA GLU A 86 19.61 4.07 -5.34
C GLU A 86 19.26 5.41 -4.71
N ARG A 87 18.85 6.40 -5.51
CA ARG A 87 18.37 7.68 -5.02
C ARG A 87 17.04 8.05 -5.66
N PHE A 88 16.06 8.43 -4.86
CA PHE A 88 14.74 8.88 -5.33
C PHE A 88 14.20 10.04 -4.50
N PHE A 89 13.20 10.73 -5.03
CA PHE A 89 12.55 11.85 -4.35
C PHE A 89 11.55 11.37 -3.30
N ASP A 90 11.52 12.06 -2.14
CA ASP A 90 10.43 11.91 -1.18
C ASP A 90 9.33 12.96 -1.40
N GLU A 91 8.17 12.73 -0.79
CA GLU A 91 7.01 13.61 -0.91
C GLU A 91 7.22 14.99 -0.27
N GLY A 92 8.15 15.07 0.68
CA GLY A 92 8.55 16.30 1.35
C GLY A 92 9.53 17.14 0.52
N GLY A 93 9.82 16.76 -0.74
CA GLY A 93 10.76 17.44 -1.63
C GLY A 93 12.23 17.15 -1.32
N GLY A 94 12.52 16.32 -0.32
CA GLY A 94 13.83 15.75 -0.06
C GLY A 94 14.13 14.57 -0.97
N MET A 95 15.22 13.87 -0.68
CA MET A 95 15.61 12.65 -1.36
C MET A 95 15.93 11.57 -0.34
N GLN A 96 15.73 10.32 -0.73
CA GLN A 96 16.22 9.18 0.01
C GLN A 96 17.35 8.55 -0.79
N LEU A 97 18.49 8.37 -0.14
CA LEU A 97 19.62 7.63 -0.66
C LEU A 97 19.67 6.26 0.03
N ILE A 98 19.55 5.20 -0.74
CA ILE A 98 19.60 3.82 -0.27
C ILE A 98 20.82 3.14 -0.86
N LEU A 99 21.65 2.53 0.01
CA LEU A 99 22.69 1.60 -0.43
C LEU A 99 22.20 0.18 -0.18
N HIS A 100 21.98 -0.55 -1.27
CA HIS A 100 21.65 -1.98 -1.27
C HIS A 100 22.93 -2.79 -1.11
N THR A 101 23.23 -3.12 0.14
CA THR A 101 24.47 -3.80 0.56
C THR A 101 24.08 -5.01 1.39
N PRO A 102 23.93 -6.21 0.80
CA PRO A 102 23.37 -7.37 1.48
C PRO A 102 24.34 -8.06 2.46
N PHE A 103 25.26 -7.34 3.10
CA PHE A 103 26.34 -7.87 3.96
C PHE A 103 25.95 -8.04 5.44
N GLY A 104 24.71 -7.74 5.82
CA GLY A 104 24.25 -7.86 7.20
C GLY A 104 24.32 -6.56 8.00
N ALA A 105 23.49 -6.48 9.06
CA ALA A 105 23.20 -5.23 9.75
C ALA A 105 24.41 -4.63 10.49
N ARG A 106 25.36 -5.45 10.96
CA ARG A 106 26.54 -4.99 11.71
C ARG A 106 27.51 -4.19 10.82
N ILE A 107 27.76 -4.70 9.62
CA ILE A 107 28.58 -4.03 8.60
C ILE A 107 27.84 -2.79 8.07
N ASN A 108 26.56 -2.93 7.73
CA ASN A 108 25.75 -1.82 7.20
C ASN A 108 25.60 -0.67 8.21
N ARG A 109 25.52 -0.99 9.51
CA ARG A 109 25.53 0.02 10.60
C ARG A 109 26.85 0.77 10.66
N ALA A 110 27.97 0.05 10.59
CA ALA A 110 29.31 0.64 10.55
C ALA A 110 29.46 1.60 9.36
N TRP A 111 29.06 1.13 8.17
CA TRP A 111 29.13 1.92 6.96
C TRP A 111 28.20 3.14 7.02
N GLY A 112 26.93 2.94 7.38
CA GLY A 112 25.95 4.02 7.49
C GLY A 112 26.38 5.12 8.45
N LEU A 113 26.96 4.78 9.60
CA LEU A 113 27.51 5.76 10.54
C LEU A 113 28.72 6.53 9.99
N ALA A 114 29.68 5.81 9.38
CA ALA A 114 30.86 6.43 8.79
C ALA A 114 30.47 7.39 7.65
N LEU A 115 29.55 6.97 6.79
CA LEU A 115 29.05 7.77 5.68
C LEU A 115 28.28 8.98 6.19
N ARG A 116 27.36 8.80 7.14
CA ARG A 116 26.64 9.91 7.80
C ARG A 116 27.61 10.97 8.32
N LYS A 117 28.68 10.57 9.02
CA LYS A 117 29.68 11.52 9.54
C LYS A 117 30.40 12.31 8.44
N LYS A 118 30.72 11.67 7.30
CA LYS A 118 31.32 12.34 6.14
C LYS A 118 30.38 13.36 5.51
N PHE A 119 29.10 13.02 5.41
CA PHE A 119 28.07 13.95 4.95
C PHE A 119 27.90 15.13 5.90
N CYS A 120 27.76 14.89 7.20
CA CYS A 120 27.65 15.96 8.21
C CYS A 120 28.81 16.96 8.13
N ARG A 121 30.04 16.46 7.91
CA ARG A 121 31.23 17.32 7.82
C ARG A 121 31.30 18.12 6.52
N SER A 122 30.68 17.64 5.46
CA SER A 122 30.72 18.28 4.13
C SER A 122 29.56 19.27 3.93
N PHE A 123 28.40 18.99 4.53
CA PHE A 123 27.16 19.76 4.31
C PHE A 123 26.61 20.44 5.58
N ASN A 124 27.29 20.29 6.73
CA ASN A 124 26.94 20.92 8.02
C ASN A 124 25.48 20.69 8.47
N LEU A 125 24.94 19.50 8.21
CA LEU A 125 23.59 19.09 8.63
C LEU A 125 23.62 17.65 9.17
N GLU A 126 22.85 17.38 10.22
CA GLU A 126 22.62 16.02 10.71
C GLU A 126 21.61 15.29 9.82
N LEU A 127 21.97 14.09 9.36
CA LEU A 127 21.12 13.27 8.51
C LEU A 127 20.46 12.15 9.31
N GLN A 128 19.18 11.91 9.04
CA GLN A 128 18.47 10.73 9.52
C GLN A 128 18.98 9.49 8.77
N ALA A 129 19.22 8.40 9.50
CA ALA A 129 19.81 7.20 8.94
C ALA A 129 19.29 5.91 9.61
N ALA A 130 19.12 4.86 8.82
CA ALA A 130 18.75 3.53 9.30
C ALA A 130 19.51 2.44 8.55
N ALA A 131 19.87 1.35 9.23
CA ALA A 131 20.61 0.23 8.67
C ALA A 131 19.96 -1.12 9.00
N THR A 132 19.81 -1.96 7.98
CA THR A 132 19.21 -3.30 8.02
C THR A 132 20.21 -4.33 7.49
N ASP A 133 19.83 -5.61 7.41
CA ASP A 133 20.70 -6.64 6.83
C ASP A 133 20.92 -6.49 5.33
N ASN A 134 19.98 -5.85 4.63
CA ASN A 134 20.00 -5.74 3.17
C ASN A 134 20.52 -4.39 2.66
N GLY A 135 20.78 -3.43 3.55
CA GLY A 135 21.27 -2.12 3.19
C GLY A 135 20.97 -1.06 4.24
N PHE A 136 21.27 0.19 3.89
CA PHE A 136 21.00 1.34 4.75
C PHE A 136 20.49 2.55 3.96
N VAL A 137 19.76 3.42 4.65
CA VAL A 137 19.18 4.64 4.09
C VAL A 137 19.77 5.89 4.76
N LEU A 138 20.01 6.92 3.95
CA LEU A 138 20.30 8.29 4.38
C LEU A 138 19.22 9.20 3.80
N SER A 139 18.49 9.92 4.66
CA SER A 139 17.52 10.92 4.21
C SER A 139 18.23 12.24 3.94
N LEU A 140 18.25 12.66 2.67
CA LEU A 140 18.90 13.86 2.18
C LEU A 140 17.89 15.02 2.06
N SER A 141 18.31 16.23 2.42
CA SER A 141 17.54 17.45 2.10
C SER A 141 17.76 17.90 0.65
N ASP A 142 17.06 18.96 0.26
CA ASP A 142 17.16 19.56 -1.06
C ASP A 142 18.53 20.17 -1.41
N GLN A 143 19.32 20.47 -0.39
CA GLN A 143 20.64 21.09 -0.49
C GLN A 143 21.77 20.08 -0.76
N HIS A 144 21.53 18.78 -0.59
CA HIS A 144 22.54 17.75 -0.80
C HIS A 144 22.47 17.25 -2.23
N ALA A 145 23.44 17.66 -3.04
CA ALA A 145 23.51 17.22 -4.42
C ALA A 145 24.96 16.96 -4.83
N PHE A 146 25.15 15.78 -5.41
CA PHE A 146 26.43 15.23 -5.83
C PHE A 146 26.14 14.11 -6.85
N PRO A 147 27.09 13.79 -7.75
CA PRO A 147 26.97 12.63 -8.63
C PRO A 147 26.92 11.36 -7.80
N LEU A 148 25.86 10.56 -7.97
CA LEU A 148 25.55 9.44 -7.08
C LEU A 148 26.68 8.40 -7.01
N GLU A 149 27.42 8.20 -8.10
CA GLU A 149 28.58 7.30 -8.20
C GLU A 149 29.67 7.61 -7.15
N VAL A 150 29.84 8.88 -6.80
CA VAL A 150 30.88 9.34 -5.85
C VAL A 150 30.60 8.87 -4.41
N VAL A 151 29.37 8.42 -4.11
CA VAL A 151 28.99 7.96 -2.77
C VAL A 151 29.89 6.82 -2.26
N PHE A 152 30.33 5.95 -3.17
CA PHE A 152 31.20 4.80 -2.84
C PHE A 152 32.63 5.23 -2.49
N GLU A 153 33.00 6.47 -2.79
CA GLU A 153 34.35 7.00 -2.53
C GLU A 153 34.45 7.84 -1.26
N PHE A 154 33.32 8.24 -0.66
CA PHE A 154 33.32 9.10 0.53
C PHE A 154 33.96 8.46 1.77
N VAL A 155 33.92 7.14 1.86
CA VAL A 155 34.57 6.37 2.92
C VAL A 155 35.61 5.46 2.27
N LYS A 156 36.88 5.68 2.59
CA LYS A 156 38.01 4.86 2.13
C LYS A 156 38.49 3.95 3.26
N SER A 157 38.93 2.74 2.91
CA SER A 157 39.41 1.72 3.86
C SER A 157 40.44 2.29 4.84
N ALA A 158 41.43 3.04 4.35
CA ALA A 158 42.49 3.67 5.14
C ALA A 158 42.03 4.67 6.20
N SER A 159 40.82 5.26 6.05
CA SER A 159 40.29 6.29 6.97
C SER A 159 38.99 5.88 7.67
N ALA A 160 38.47 4.68 7.37
CA ALA A 160 37.17 4.23 7.82
C ALA A 160 37.12 4.07 9.34
N GLN A 161 38.13 3.43 9.95
CA GLN A 161 38.21 3.27 11.40
C GLN A 161 38.22 4.60 12.13
N ALA A 162 39.10 5.53 11.75
CA ALA A 162 39.18 6.85 12.39
C ALA A 162 37.86 7.65 12.25
N THR A 163 37.21 7.57 11.09
CA THR A 163 35.92 8.21 10.84
C THR A 163 34.82 7.58 11.69
N LEU A 164 34.76 6.25 11.74
CA LEU A 164 33.76 5.49 12.48
C LEU A 164 33.90 5.68 13.99
N THR A 165 35.12 5.70 14.51
CA THR A 165 35.39 6.00 15.93
C THR A 165 34.84 7.36 16.32
N GLN A 166 34.93 8.39 15.47
CA GLN A 166 34.34 9.69 15.74
C GLN A 166 32.82 9.73 15.50
N ALA A 167 32.29 8.85 14.65
CA ALA A 167 30.87 8.77 14.35
C ALA A 167 30.07 8.01 15.42
N LEU A 168 30.68 7.01 16.06
CA LEU A 168 30.02 6.17 17.07
C LEU A 168 29.86 6.87 18.42
N LEU A 169 30.72 7.84 18.73
CA LEU A 169 30.72 8.56 20.00
C LEU A 169 29.37 9.21 20.33
N PRO A 170 28.76 10.03 19.44
CA PRO A 170 27.42 10.57 19.67
C PRO A 170 26.30 9.56 19.39
N ALA A 171 26.60 8.32 18.97
CA ALA A 171 25.56 7.35 18.64
C ALA A 171 24.97 6.72 19.93
N PRO A 172 23.67 6.39 19.95
CA PRO A 172 22.99 5.88 21.15
C PRO A 172 23.59 4.58 21.69
N MET A 173 24.18 3.78 20.80
CA MET A 173 24.85 2.52 21.15
C MET A 173 26.04 2.73 22.09
N PHE A 174 26.77 3.84 21.97
CA PHE A 174 27.95 4.09 22.81
C PHE A 174 27.57 4.21 24.27
N ALA A 175 26.54 5.01 24.59
CA ALA A 175 26.04 5.15 25.96
C ALA A 175 25.49 3.82 26.52
N ALA A 176 24.91 2.98 25.67
CA ALA A 176 24.46 1.65 26.06
C ALA A 176 25.64 0.72 26.41
N ARG A 177 26.64 0.63 25.54
CA ARG A 177 27.84 -0.22 25.75
C ARG A 177 28.70 0.30 26.89
N TRP A 178 28.82 1.61 27.07
CA TRP A 178 29.49 2.23 28.21
C TRP A 178 28.89 1.75 29.54
N ARG A 179 27.56 1.82 29.66
CA ARG A 179 26.84 1.36 30.86
C ARG A 179 27.07 -0.13 31.14
N TRP A 180 27.12 -0.95 30.09
CA TRP A 180 27.39 -2.39 30.22
C TRP A 180 28.80 -2.66 30.70
N ASN A 181 29.78 -2.02 30.10
CA ASN A 181 31.19 -2.18 30.45
C ASN A 181 31.48 -1.65 31.86
N ALA A 182 30.95 -0.48 32.22
CA ALA A 182 31.05 0.07 33.57
C ALA A 182 30.42 -0.85 34.62
N SER A 183 29.27 -1.47 34.31
CA SER A 183 28.61 -2.44 35.19
C SER A 183 29.39 -3.76 35.30
N ARG A 184 29.93 -4.25 34.18
CA ARG A 184 30.68 -5.51 34.08
C ARG A 184 32.03 -5.41 34.79
N ALA A 185 32.68 -4.26 34.68
CA ALA A 185 33.92 -3.92 35.38
C ALA A 185 33.71 -3.59 36.87
N LEU A 186 32.47 -3.62 37.37
CA LEU A 186 32.12 -3.24 38.74
C LEU A 186 32.47 -1.79 39.11
N ALA A 187 32.66 -0.92 38.11
CA ALA A 187 32.94 0.49 38.31
C ALA A 187 31.73 1.26 38.86
N ILE A 188 30.52 0.75 38.63
CA ILE A 188 29.28 1.25 39.24
C ILE A 188 28.64 0.20 40.13
N LEU A 189 28.17 0.63 41.31
CA LEU A 189 27.54 -0.26 42.29
C LEU A 189 26.15 -0.68 41.84
N ARG A 190 25.97 -1.98 41.57
CA ARG A 190 24.68 -2.62 41.22
C ARG A 190 23.77 -2.85 42.44
N PHE A 191 24.37 -2.88 43.62
CA PHE A 191 23.69 -3.03 44.90
C PHE A 191 24.16 -1.94 45.87
N SER A 192 23.24 -1.38 46.64
CA SER A 192 23.53 -0.42 47.70
C SER A 192 22.60 -0.69 48.88
N GLY A 193 23.16 -0.82 50.08
CA GLY A 193 22.38 -1.16 51.28
C GLY A 193 21.61 -2.48 51.16
N GLY A 194 22.17 -3.49 50.49
CA GLY A 194 21.53 -4.80 50.29
C GLY A 194 20.38 -4.82 49.28
N ARG A 195 20.06 -3.69 48.64
CA ARG A 195 19.02 -3.59 47.60
C ARG A 195 19.63 -3.35 46.22
N LYS A 196 18.98 -3.87 45.18
CA LYS A 196 19.37 -3.63 43.79
C LYS A 196 19.11 -2.15 43.44
N VAL A 197 20.09 -1.50 42.83
CA VAL A 197 19.95 -0.10 42.42
C VAL A 197 18.99 -0.02 41.22
N PRO A 198 17.97 0.87 41.26
CA PRO A 198 17.08 1.11 40.14
C PRO A 198 17.82 1.46 38.83
N PRO A 199 17.34 1.00 37.65
CA PRO A 199 17.99 1.26 36.37
C PRO A 199 18.24 2.74 36.05
N GLN A 200 17.34 3.64 36.47
CA GLN A 200 17.48 5.10 36.26
C GLN A 200 18.72 5.65 36.97
N LEU A 201 18.93 5.23 38.23
CA LEU A 201 20.10 5.62 39.02
C LEU A 201 21.39 4.99 38.48
N LEU A 202 21.32 3.78 37.90
CA LEU A 202 22.46 3.18 37.22
C LEU A 202 22.85 3.94 35.95
N ARG A 203 21.89 4.52 35.22
CA ARG A 203 22.16 5.40 34.08
C ARG A 203 22.88 6.67 34.53
N MET A 204 22.30 7.39 35.48
CA MET A 204 22.89 8.61 36.05
C MET A 204 24.33 8.37 36.52
N ARG A 205 24.58 7.32 37.31
CA ARG A 205 25.93 6.99 37.80
C ARG A 205 26.92 6.64 36.69
N ALA A 206 26.46 6.01 35.61
CA ALA A 206 27.32 5.71 34.48
C ALA A 206 27.63 6.96 33.66
N ASP A 207 26.67 7.87 33.52
CA ASP A 207 26.85 9.17 32.85
C ASP A 207 27.80 10.06 33.67
N ASP A 208 27.68 10.08 35.00
CA ASP A 208 28.63 10.75 35.91
C ASP A 208 30.05 10.19 35.75
N LEU A 209 30.18 8.87 35.68
CA LEU A 209 31.47 8.20 35.45
C LEU A 209 32.03 8.55 34.05
N LEU A 210 31.17 8.65 33.02
CA LEU A 210 31.58 9.05 31.68
C LEU A 210 32.11 10.48 31.69
N ALA A 211 31.41 11.41 32.33
CA ALA A 211 31.85 12.80 32.43
C ALA A 211 33.19 12.94 33.17
N ALA A 212 33.44 12.11 34.19
CA ALA A 212 34.70 12.11 34.93
C ALA A 212 35.89 11.53 34.13
N VAL A 213 35.65 10.46 33.37
CA VAL A 213 36.70 9.70 32.66
C VAL A 213 36.93 10.21 31.24
N PHE A 214 35.88 10.69 30.59
CA PHE A 214 35.86 11.14 29.19
C PHE A 214 35.11 12.48 29.09
N PRO A 215 35.67 13.57 29.64
CA PRO A 215 34.98 14.86 29.71
C PRO A 215 34.61 15.43 28.35
N ASP A 216 35.47 15.28 27.32
CA ASP A 216 35.20 15.76 25.96
C ASP A 216 33.94 15.12 25.34
N GLN A 217 33.55 13.91 25.77
CA GLN A 217 32.33 13.25 25.30
C GLN A 217 31.06 13.81 25.97
N ALA A 218 31.18 14.32 27.20
CA ALA A 218 30.10 14.97 27.93
C ALA A 218 30.07 16.49 27.75
N ALA A 219 31.05 17.05 27.03
CA ALA A 219 31.19 18.48 26.82
C ALA A 219 30.10 19.04 25.91
N CYS A 220 29.76 20.31 26.12
CA CYS A 220 28.85 21.02 25.22
C CYS A 220 29.44 21.07 23.80
N PRO A 221 28.68 20.68 22.75
CA PRO A 221 29.16 20.72 21.37
C PRO A 221 29.69 22.10 20.94
N GLU A 222 29.14 23.18 21.48
CA GLU A 222 29.57 24.57 21.19
C GLU A 222 31.01 24.87 21.63
N ASN A 223 31.53 24.15 22.63
CA ASN A 223 32.86 24.37 23.18
C ASN A 223 33.94 23.47 22.58
N LEU A 224 33.56 22.52 21.71
CA LEU A 224 34.48 21.57 21.09
C LEU A 224 34.94 22.09 19.73
N THR A 225 36.24 22.36 19.59
CA THR A 225 36.87 22.65 18.30
C THR A 225 37.66 21.44 17.80
N GLY A 226 37.19 20.81 16.71
CA GLY A 226 37.85 19.67 16.07
C GLY A 226 37.33 18.30 16.53
N PRO A 227 38.05 17.20 16.25
CA PRO A 227 37.64 15.85 16.65
C PRO A 227 37.72 15.67 18.17
N ILE A 228 36.83 14.83 18.71
CA ILE A 228 36.78 14.51 20.15
C ILE A 228 38.06 13.78 20.53
N ARG A 229 38.77 14.27 21.56
CA ARG A 229 40.01 13.65 22.03
C ARG A 229 39.69 12.47 22.92
N ILE A 230 40.11 11.29 22.50
CA ILE A 230 39.83 10.05 23.22
C ILE A 230 40.88 9.86 24.32
N PRO A 231 40.50 9.80 25.61
CA PRO A 231 41.44 9.61 26.71
C PRO A 231 41.98 8.18 26.72
N ASP A 232 43.22 8.02 27.19
CA ASP A 232 43.82 6.70 27.44
C ASP A 232 43.27 6.09 28.74
N HIS A 233 42.05 5.54 28.66
CA HIS A 233 41.39 4.88 29.79
C HIS A 233 40.86 3.51 29.38
N VAL A 234 41.04 2.50 30.24
CA VAL A 234 40.69 1.10 29.96
C VAL A 234 39.20 0.96 29.60
N LEU A 235 38.29 1.55 30.38
CA LEU A 235 36.85 1.49 30.08
C LEU A 235 36.47 2.18 28.77
N VAL A 236 37.20 3.24 28.38
CA VAL A 236 36.93 3.97 27.13
C VAL A 236 37.40 3.12 25.95
N ARG A 237 38.61 2.58 26.01
CA ARG A 237 39.14 1.66 25.00
C ARG A 237 38.24 0.44 24.82
N GLU A 238 37.86 -0.23 25.91
CA GLU A 238 36.96 -1.38 25.89
C GLU A 238 35.57 -1.04 25.32
N THR A 239 35.06 0.15 25.60
CA THR A 239 33.75 0.58 25.06
C THR A 239 33.81 0.89 23.58
N ILE A 240 34.87 1.56 23.12
CA ILE A 240 35.09 1.81 21.70
C ILE A 240 35.29 0.49 20.96
N ASP A 241 36.13 -0.41 21.49
CA ASP A 241 36.38 -1.73 20.92
C ASP A 241 35.10 -2.56 20.80
N ASN A 242 34.30 -2.63 21.87
CA ASN A 242 33.01 -3.29 21.85
C ASN A 242 32.03 -2.67 20.85
N CYS A 243 32.05 -1.34 20.66
CA CYS A 243 31.22 -0.71 19.64
C CYS A 243 31.68 -1.07 18.22
N LEU A 244 32.99 -1.08 17.97
CA LEU A 244 33.58 -1.33 16.65
C LEU A 244 33.49 -2.79 16.21
N HIS A 245 33.72 -3.74 17.13
CA HIS A 245 33.88 -5.16 16.80
C HIS A 245 32.76 -6.07 17.31
N GLU A 246 31.90 -5.63 18.23
CA GLU A 246 30.79 -6.46 18.76
C GLU A 246 29.43 -5.91 18.34
N ALA A 247 29.16 -4.62 18.58
CA ALA A 247 27.93 -3.97 18.13
C ALA A 247 27.91 -3.72 16.61
N MET A 248 29.09 -3.57 16.03
CA MET A 248 29.36 -3.41 14.60
C MET A 248 30.40 -4.44 14.16
N ASP A 249 30.75 -4.42 12.89
CA ASP A 249 31.82 -5.24 12.32
C ASP A 249 32.74 -4.35 11.48
N LEU A 250 33.76 -3.80 12.13
CA LEU A 250 34.76 -2.95 11.49
C LEU A 250 35.61 -3.74 10.48
N ASP A 251 36.01 -4.96 10.82
CA ASP A 251 36.90 -5.76 9.97
C ASP A 251 36.19 -6.15 8.66
N GLY A 252 34.93 -6.56 8.75
CA GLY A 252 34.06 -6.79 7.60
C GLY A 252 33.86 -5.53 6.75
N LEU A 253 33.65 -4.36 7.38
CA LEU A 253 33.56 -3.09 6.65
C LEU A 253 34.86 -2.78 5.89
N LEU A 254 36.02 -2.94 6.53
CA LEU A 254 37.32 -2.68 5.90
C LEU A 254 37.56 -3.61 4.70
N ALA A 255 37.21 -4.89 4.83
CA ALA A 255 37.29 -5.86 3.74
C ALA A 255 36.41 -5.45 2.54
N ILE A 256 35.17 -5.02 2.78
CA ILE A 256 34.25 -4.58 1.72
C ILE A 256 34.75 -3.29 1.05
N LEU A 257 35.18 -2.30 1.82
CA LEU A 257 35.73 -1.06 1.25
C LEU A 257 36.96 -1.33 0.39
N SER A 258 37.86 -2.22 0.85
CA SER A 258 39.02 -2.64 0.06
C SER A 258 38.61 -3.40 -1.21
N ALA A 259 37.58 -4.25 -1.14
CA ALA A 259 37.06 -4.97 -2.30
C ALA A 259 36.40 -4.03 -3.33
N ILE A 260 35.79 -2.92 -2.88
CA ILE A 260 35.29 -1.86 -3.77
C ILE A 260 36.46 -1.11 -4.41
N GLU A 261 37.47 -0.73 -3.62
CA GLU A 261 38.66 -0.01 -4.10
C GLU A 261 39.48 -0.81 -5.12
N THR A 262 39.51 -2.13 -4.99
CA THR A 262 40.19 -3.05 -5.92
C THR A 262 39.32 -3.46 -7.12
N GLY A 263 38.03 -3.06 -7.13
CA GLY A 263 37.07 -3.42 -8.19
C GLY A 263 36.54 -4.86 -8.11
N ALA A 264 36.82 -5.60 -7.04
CA ALA A 264 36.28 -6.95 -6.81
C ALA A 264 34.76 -6.92 -6.56
N ILE A 265 34.25 -5.84 -5.95
CA ILE A 265 32.81 -5.55 -5.83
C ILE A 265 32.44 -4.49 -6.86
N ARG A 266 31.49 -4.82 -7.73
CA ARG A 266 30.93 -3.89 -8.71
C ARG A 266 29.99 -2.91 -8.02
N THR A 267 30.13 -1.63 -8.33
CA THR A 267 29.25 -0.55 -7.87
C THR A 267 28.34 -0.08 -8.99
N VAL A 268 27.08 0.20 -8.67
CA VAL A 268 26.09 0.74 -9.60
C VAL A 268 25.34 1.88 -8.92
N ALA A 269 25.19 3.02 -9.59
CA ALA A 269 24.47 4.18 -9.08
C ALA A 269 23.27 4.48 -9.98
N ILE A 270 22.09 4.59 -9.40
CA ILE A 270 20.82 4.73 -10.13
C ILE A 270 19.92 5.75 -9.44
N ASP A 271 19.49 6.75 -10.20
CA ASP A 271 18.40 7.63 -9.80
C ASP A 271 17.08 7.02 -10.25
N THR A 272 16.21 6.68 -9.29
CA THR A 272 14.88 6.13 -9.54
C THR A 272 13.80 7.17 -9.23
N PRO A 273 12.70 7.21 -9.97
CA PRO A 273 11.58 8.10 -9.68
C PRO A 273 10.72 7.58 -8.54
N GLU A 274 10.66 6.27 -8.34
CA GLU A 274 9.95 5.60 -7.24
C GLU A 274 10.89 4.60 -6.56
N PRO A 275 10.72 4.33 -5.25
CA PRO A 275 11.54 3.37 -4.53
C PRO A 275 11.41 1.97 -5.14
N SER A 276 12.54 1.29 -5.35
CA SER A 276 12.55 -0.09 -5.79
C SER A 276 11.94 -1.04 -4.73
N PRO A 277 11.45 -2.23 -5.13
CA PRO A 277 10.98 -3.25 -4.20
C PRO A 277 11.97 -3.60 -3.08
N PHE A 278 13.28 -3.57 -3.38
CA PHE A 278 14.33 -3.86 -2.40
C PHE A 278 14.44 -2.78 -1.30
N CYS A 279 13.96 -1.55 -1.56
CA CYS A 279 13.96 -0.48 -0.56
C CYS A 279 12.89 -0.64 0.51
N HIS A 280 11.84 -1.42 0.25
CA HIS A 280 10.63 -1.43 1.08
C HIS A 280 10.92 -1.80 2.54
N GLU A 281 11.80 -2.77 2.76
CA GLU A 281 12.25 -3.17 4.10
C GLU A 281 13.07 -2.06 4.77
N ILE A 282 13.99 -1.45 4.04
CA ILE A 282 14.92 -0.43 4.55
C ILE A 282 14.17 0.85 4.96
N LEU A 283 13.19 1.28 4.16
CA LEU A 283 12.34 2.43 4.46
C LEU A 283 11.41 2.18 5.65
N ASN A 284 10.98 0.93 5.82
CA ASN A 284 10.17 0.50 6.96
C ASN A 284 11.01 -0.12 8.08
N ALA A 285 12.28 0.23 8.17
CA ALA A 285 13.18 -0.30 9.19
C ALA A 285 12.59 -0.09 10.59
N ASN A 286 12.72 -1.12 11.42
CA ASN A 286 12.23 -1.09 12.80
C ASN A 286 13.02 -0.07 13.64
N PRO A 287 12.48 0.43 14.77
CA PRO A 287 13.14 1.47 15.55
C PRO A 287 14.58 1.16 16.01
N TYR A 288 14.91 -0.12 16.24
CA TYR A 288 16.26 -0.55 16.63
C TYR A 288 17.29 -0.48 15.50
N ALA A 289 16.87 -0.31 14.26
CA ALA A 289 17.73 -0.21 13.08
C ALA A 289 18.23 1.22 12.84
N TYR A 290 17.73 2.20 13.61
CA TYR A 290 18.10 3.61 13.45
C TYR A 290 19.49 3.90 13.99
N LEU A 291 20.19 4.82 13.33
CA LEU A 291 21.55 5.23 13.69
C LEU A 291 21.58 6.57 14.43
N ASP A 292 20.43 7.25 14.52
CA ASP A 292 20.20 8.56 15.12
C ASP A 292 19.03 8.51 16.12
N ASP A 293 18.94 9.54 16.97
CA ASP A 293 17.91 9.67 18.02
C ASP A 293 16.62 10.37 17.56
N ALA A 294 16.39 10.56 16.25
CA ALA A 294 15.19 11.25 15.79
C ALA A 294 13.90 10.48 16.13
N PRO A 295 12.85 11.16 16.65
CA PRO A 295 11.54 10.57 16.92
C PRO A 295 10.94 9.88 15.69
N LEU A 296 10.09 8.88 15.92
CA LEU A 296 9.50 8.08 14.85
C LEU A 296 8.63 8.92 13.90
N GLU A 297 7.89 9.86 14.45
CA GLU A 297 6.92 10.72 13.77
C GLU A 297 7.60 11.72 12.82
N GLU A 298 8.86 12.07 13.09
CA GLU A 298 9.63 13.07 12.34
C GLU A 298 10.48 12.45 11.23
N ARG A 299 10.39 11.12 11.01
CA ARG A 299 11.23 10.41 10.05
C ARG A 299 10.74 10.54 8.61
N ARG A 300 11.59 11.13 7.76
CA ARG A 300 11.30 11.31 6.33
C ARG A 300 11.20 9.98 5.59
N ALA A 301 12.03 8.99 5.95
CA ALA A 301 12.00 7.66 5.35
C ALA A 301 10.64 6.93 5.52
N ARG A 302 9.94 7.15 6.64
CA ARG A 302 8.60 6.57 6.90
C ARG A 302 7.47 7.32 6.21
N ALA A 303 7.69 8.59 5.87
CA ALA A 303 6.74 9.40 5.11
C ALA A 303 6.70 9.01 3.62
N VAL A 304 7.67 8.22 3.13
CA VAL A 304 7.66 7.68 1.78
C VAL A 304 6.51 6.70 1.63
N GLN A 305 5.49 7.05 0.85
CA GLN A 305 4.42 6.11 0.53
C GLN A 305 4.91 5.05 -0.44
N LEU A 306 4.88 3.80 0.02
CA LEU A 306 5.13 2.65 -0.82
C LEU A 306 3.85 2.23 -1.54
N ARG A 307 3.94 1.99 -2.86
CA ARG A 307 2.91 1.27 -3.58
C ARG A 307 2.94 -0.18 -3.09
N ARG A 308 1.84 -0.64 -2.49
CA ARG A 308 1.77 -1.96 -1.82
C ARG A 308 1.74 -3.16 -2.79
N THR A 309 1.56 -2.91 -4.08
CA THR A 309 1.46 -3.96 -5.11
C THR A 309 2.64 -3.90 -6.07
N LEU A 310 3.27 -5.06 -6.28
CA LEU A 310 4.18 -5.31 -7.40
C LEU A 310 3.27 -5.56 -8.62
N ARG A 311 3.03 -4.54 -9.46
CA ARG A 311 2.33 -4.75 -10.74
C ARG A 311 3.28 -5.39 -11.75
N ASP A 312 2.73 -6.15 -12.70
CA ASP A 312 3.45 -6.57 -13.92
C ASP A 312 3.57 -5.41 -14.93
N ASP A 313 2.69 -4.40 -14.83
CA ASP A 313 2.65 -3.19 -15.67
C ASP A 313 3.76 -2.15 -15.35
N VAL A 314 4.94 -2.61 -14.97
CA VAL A 314 6.13 -1.77 -14.66
C VAL A 314 6.78 -1.24 -15.94
N ASP A 315 6.21 -1.49 -17.13
CA ASP A 315 6.70 -0.90 -18.38
C ASP A 315 6.62 0.64 -18.39
N GLU A 316 5.86 1.24 -17.45
CA GLU A 316 5.75 2.69 -17.24
C GLU A 316 6.41 3.19 -15.95
N ALA A 317 7.13 2.33 -15.20
CA ALA A 317 7.76 2.72 -13.94
C ALA A 317 8.94 3.67 -14.20
N GLY A 318 8.62 4.96 -14.17
CA GLY A 318 9.57 6.06 -14.26
C GLY A 318 9.36 7.03 -15.41
N VAL A 319 8.32 6.82 -16.20
CA VAL A 319 7.82 7.83 -17.12
C VAL A 319 7.04 8.87 -16.30
N LEU A 320 7.52 10.11 -16.29
CA LEU A 320 6.74 11.23 -15.75
C LEU A 320 5.54 11.48 -16.68
N ASP A 321 4.39 11.90 -16.11
CA ASP A 321 3.21 12.21 -16.91
C ASP A 321 3.57 13.31 -17.94
N PRO A 322 3.44 13.06 -19.26
CA PRO A 322 3.76 14.04 -20.29
C PRO A 322 3.02 15.35 -20.11
N ALA A 323 1.78 15.30 -19.63
CA ALA A 323 0.99 16.49 -19.38
C ALA A 323 1.42 17.22 -18.10
N ALA A 324 2.09 16.56 -17.16
CA ALA A 324 2.74 17.21 -16.02
C ALA A 324 4.07 17.85 -16.44
N ILE A 325 4.85 17.19 -17.30
CA ILE A 325 6.06 17.78 -17.90
C ILE A 325 5.70 19.06 -18.67
N ALA A 326 4.71 18.98 -19.57
CA ALA A 326 4.28 20.12 -20.38
C ALA A 326 3.78 21.28 -19.51
N GLN A 327 2.96 21.00 -18.49
CA GLN A 327 2.45 22.02 -17.58
C GLN A 327 3.58 22.75 -16.84
N VAL A 328 4.54 22.02 -16.26
CA VAL A 328 5.63 22.68 -15.53
C VAL A 328 6.57 23.41 -16.48
N ALA A 329 6.85 22.86 -17.66
CA ALA A 329 7.67 23.54 -18.66
C ALA A 329 7.02 24.88 -19.09
N GLU A 330 5.70 24.90 -19.28
CA GLU A 330 4.94 26.12 -19.56
C GLU A 330 4.95 27.10 -18.38
N GLU A 331 4.71 26.62 -17.15
CA GLU A 331 4.70 27.45 -15.94
C GLU A 331 6.09 27.98 -15.53
N SER A 332 7.17 27.31 -15.95
CA SER A 332 8.55 27.71 -15.70
C SER A 332 9.11 28.63 -16.79
N TRP A 333 8.49 28.65 -17.97
CA TRP A 333 8.91 29.54 -19.05
C TRP A 333 8.53 31.00 -18.71
N PRO A 334 9.41 31.99 -18.95
CA PRO A 334 9.11 33.38 -18.65
C PRO A 334 7.86 33.87 -19.39
N VAL A 335 6.89 34.39 -18.63
CA VAL A 335 5.72 35.09 -19.18
C VAL A 335 6.12 36.55 -19.37
N VAL A 336 6.28 36.96 -20.63
CA VAL A 336 6.72 38.30 -21.00
C VAL A 336 5.54 39.07 -21.59
N ARG A 337 5.12 40.15 -20.93
CA ARG A 337 3.99 41.00 -21.32
C ARG A 337 4.41 42.41 -21.74
N ASP A 338 5.62 42.82 -21.37
CA ASP A 338 6.20 44.11 -21.69
C ASP A 338 7.74 44.02 -21.82
N ALA A 339 8.38 45.15 -22.12
CA ALA A 339 9.82 45.23 -22.29
C ALA A 339 10.62 45.01 -20.99
N ASP A 340 10.05 45.31 -19.82
CA ASP A 340 10.73 45.12 -18.54
C ASP A 340 10.77 43.63 -18.16
N GLU A 341 9.67 42.91 -18.33
CA GLU A 341 9.62 41.45 -18.13
C GLU A 341 10.54 40.70 -19.11
N LEU A 342 10.74 41.24 -20.32
CA LEU A 342 11.71 40.69 -21.28
C LEU A 342 13.15 40.89 -20.79
N HIS A 343 13.46 42.05 -20.23
CA HIS A 343 14.78 42.34 -19.66
C HIS A 343 15.09 41.41 -18.47
N ASP A 344 14.12 41.15 -17.60
CA ASP A 344 14.23 40.17 -16.52
C ASP A 344 14.44 38.74 -17.06
N ALA A 345 13.70 38.35 -18.11
CA ALA A 345 13.89 37.05 -18.76
C ALA A 345 15.30 36.91 -19.34
N LEU A 346 15.84 37.95 -19.98
CA LEU A 346 17.23 38.00 -20.46
C LEU A 346 18.25 37.94 -19.32
N ALA A 347 17.95 38.53 -18.17
CA ALA A 347 18.84 38.48 -17.01
C ALA A 347 18.98 37.06 -16.43
N THR A 348 17.91 36.25 -16.51
CA THR A 348 17.89 34.84 -16.09
C THR A 348 18.46 33.90 -17.14
N LEU A 349 17.96 33.98 -18.38
CA LEU A 349 18.36 33.08 -19.49
C LEU A 349 19.73 33.43 -20.07
N VAL A 350 20.25 34.63 -19.76
CA VAL A 350 21.49 35.25 -20.24
C VAL A 350 21.50 35.53 -21.74
N VAL A 351 21.20 34.51 -22.56
CA VAL A 351 21.18 34.58 -24.02
C VAL A 351 19.92 33.90 -24.54
N VAL A 352 19.18 34.61 -25.39
CA VAL A 352 17.92 34.12 -25.97
C VAL A 352 17.92 34.31 -27.48
N PRO A 353 17.69 33.26 -28.29
CA PRO A 353 17.48 33.40 -29.73
C PRO A 353 16.29 34.32 -30.05
N PRO A 354 16.27 34.98 -31.22
CA PRO A 354 15.19 35.91 -31.58
C PRO A 354 13.85 35.18 -31.66
N LEU A 355 12.95 35.52 -30.74
CA LEU A 355 11.57 35.05 -30.74
C LEU A 355 10.67 36.11 -31.39
N SER A 356 9.91 35.71 -32.41
CA SER A 356 9.04 36.63 -33.16
C SER A 356 7.99 37.32 -32.30
N ALA A 357 7.54 36.67 -31.22
CA ALA A 357 6.60 37.25 -30.28
C ALA A 357 7.17 38.42 -29.47
N TRP A 358 8.49 38.53 -29.35
CA TRP A 358 9.18 39.53 -28.51
C TRP A 358 9.92 40.59 -29.33
N SER A 359 9.82 40.58 -30.66
CA SER A 359 10.62 41.42 -31.55
C SER A 359 10.48 42.91 -31.26
N ALA A 360 9.26 43.40 -31.04
CA ALA A 360 9.00 44.82 -30.75
C ALA A 360 9.67 45.27 -29.44
N TRP A 361 9.69 44.39 -28.43
CA TRP A 361 10.32 44.69 -27.13
C TRP A 361 11.85 44.57 -27.18
N PHE A 362 12.40 43.66 -28.00
CA PHE A 362 13.83 43.64 -28.25
C PHE A 362 14.32 44.96 -28.87
N ASP A 363 13.59 45.48 -29.87
CA ASP A 363 13.92 46.76 -30.50
C ASP A 363 13.82 47.93 -29.51
N GLU A 364 12.79 47.93 -28.66
CA GLU A 364 12.62 48.92 -27.59
C GLU A 364 13.77 48.89 -26.58
N LEU A 365 14.14 47.71 -26.07
CA LEU A 365 15.25 47.54 -25.14
C LEU A 365 16.60 47.89 -25.78
N ALA A 366 16.77 47.61 -27.08
CA ALA A 366 17.95 48.00 -27.83
C ALA A 366 18.08 49.53 -27.93
N ALA A 367 16.98 50.23 -28.22
CA ALA A 367 16.94 51.68 -28.25
C ALA A 367 17.28 52.30 -26.88
N GLN A 368 16.86 51.65 -25.79
CA GLN A 368 17.18 52.03 -24.41
C GLN A 368 18.59 51.58 -23.96
N ARG A 369 19.34 50.86 -24.80
CA ARG A 369 20.65 50.25 -24.49
C ARG A 369 20.63 49.25 -23.33
N ARG A 370 19.49 48.60 -23.11
CA ARG A 370 19.29 47.57 -22.07
C ARG A 370 19.43 46.14 -22.61
N ALA A 371 19.25 45.95 -23.92
CA ALA A 371 19.51 44.68 -24.60
C ALA A 371 20.38 44.89 -25.84
N MET A 372 21.17 43.88 -26.20
CA MET A 372 22.06 43.91 -27.36
C MET A 372 22.05 42.58 -28.11
N PRO A 373 22.17 42.60 -29.45
CA PRO A 373 22.35 41.38 -30.23
C PRO A 373 23.78 40.83 -30.07
N ILE A 374 23.90 39.51 -29.94
CA ILE A 374 25.16 38.77 -29.87
C ILE A 374 25.02 37.46 -30.65
N HIS A 375 25.85 37.25 -31.68
CA HIS A 375 25.89 36.01 -32.51
C HIS A 375 24.51 35.49 -32.97
N GLY A 376 23.61 36.40 -33.37
CA GLY A 376 22.27 36.03 -33.82
C GLY A 376 21.26 35.74 -32.70
N ALA A 377 21.63 36.00 -31.44
CA ALA A 377 20.77 35.95 -30.25
C ALA A 377 20.77 37.32 -29.52
N TRP A 378 20.04 37.43 -28.42
CA TRP A 378 19.92 38.65 -27.61
C TRP A 378 20.42 38.40 -26.18
N THR A 379 21.05 39.41 -25.58
CA THR A 379 21.48 39.42 -24.17
C THR A 379 21.20 40.78 -23.54
N CYS A 380 21.03 40.84 -22.21
CA CYS A 380 20.92 42.12 -21.50
C CYS A 380 22.30 42.76 -21.29
N ALA A 381 22.32 44.09 -21.16
CA ALA A 381 23.56 44.86 -21.03
C ALA A 381 24.40 44.41 -19.82
N GLU A 382 23.76 44.02 -18.72
CA GLU A 382 24.37 43.57 -17.48
C GLU A 382 25.07 42.21 -17.61
N ARG A 383 24.64 41.38 -18.57
CA ARG A 383 25.18 40.03 -18.82
C ARG A 383 26.04 39.95 -20.09
N LEU A 384 26.25 41.07 -20.78
CA LEU A 384 26.98 41.13 -22.05
C LEU A 384 28.40 40.53 -21.98
N GLU A 385 29.15 40.83 -20.92
CA GLU A 385 30.52 40.28 -20.76
C GLU A 385 30.53 38.76 -20.52
N LEU A 386 29.48 38.23 -19.87
CA LEU A 386 29.32 36.79 -19.69
C LEU A 386 28.96 36.13 -21.04
N ALA A 387 28.06 36.74 -21.80
CA ALA A 387 27.70 36.26 -23.13
C ALA A 387 28.90 36.29 -24.09
N ARG A 388 29.68 37.39 -24.12
CA ARG A 388 30.94 37.49 -24.88
C ARG A 388 31.96 36.43 -24.47
N SER A 389 32.06 36.16 -23.17
CA SER A 389 32.97 35.11 -22.68
C SER A 389 32.58 33.72 -23.18
N ALA A 390 31.29 33.45 -23.40
CA ALA A 390 30.81 32.17 -23.93
C ALA A 390 31.03 32.00 -25.45
N TYR A 391 30.88 33.06 -26.24
CA TYR A 391 30.96 33.00 -27.71
C TYR A 391 32.30 33.45 -28.32
N ASP A 392 32.97 34.43 -27.73
CA ASP A 392 34.14 35.11 -28.34
C ASP A 392 35.49 34.70 -27.72
N ARG A 393 35.47 34.06 -26.54
CA ARG A 393 36.69 33.68 -25.81
C ARG A 393 36.88 32.17 -25.79
N ASP A 394 38.11 31.75 -25.52
CA ASP A 394 38.50 30.34 -25.38
C ASP A 394 39.04 30.02 -23.97
N GLY A 395 38.99 28.74 -23.61
CA GLY A 395 39.51 28.22 -22.33
C GLY A 395 38.50 28.25 -21.17
N GLU A 396 38.99 28.13 -19.94
CA GLU A 396 38.18 27.94 -18.71
C GLU A 396 37.10 29.02 -18.49
N THR A 397 37.35 30.25 -18.94
CA THR A 397 36.39 31.36 -18.85
C THR A 397 35.17 31.14 -19.75
N ARG A 398 35.36 30.47 -20.89
CA ARG A 398 34.30 30.09 -21.82
C ARG A 398 33.40 29.02 -21.21
N ASP A 399 34.00 27.96 -20.69
CA ASP A 399 33.27 26.82 -20.12
C ASP A 399 32.41 27.23 -18.92
N SER A 400 32.94 28.13 -18.08
CA SER A 400 32.19 28.70 -16.96
C SER A 400 31.01 29.57 -17.42
N ALA A 401 31.19 30.38 -18.47
CA ALA A 401 30.13 31.22 -19.02
C ALA A 401 29.02 30.39 -19.69
N ILE A 402 29.39 29.33 -20.42
CA ILE A 402 28.42 28.39 -21.01
C ILE A 402 27.63 27.69 -19.90
N ALA A 403 28.26 27.27 -18.81
CA ALA A 403 27.57 26.67 -17.66
C ALA A 403 26.51 27.60 -17.06
N GLU A 404 26.80 28.91 -16.94
CA GLU A 404 25.81 29.88 -16.44
C GLU A 404 24.64 30.10 -17.40
N ILE A 405 24.88 30.13 -18.73
CA ILE A 405 23.80 30.21 -19.73
C ILE A 405 22.93 28.95 -19.65
N VAL A 406 23.55 27.77 -19.63
CA VAL A 406 22.84 26.47 -19.54
C VAL A 406 22.02 26.38 -18.25
N ARG A 407 22.56 26.87 -17.12
CA ARG A 407 21.84 26.92 -15.84
C ARG A 407 20.54 27.72 -15.94
N GLY A 408 20.60 28.94 -16.48
CA GLY A 408 19.42 29.78 -16.68
C GLY A 408 18.36 29.11 -17.55
N TRP A 409 18.78 28.47 -18.64
CA TRP A 409 17.87 27.73 -19.52
C TRP A 409 17.20 26.54 -18.82
N LEU A 410 17.94 25.77 -18.03
CA LEU A 410 17.38 24.61 -17.33
C LEU A 410 16.42 25.01 -16.20
N GLU A 411 16.56 26.19 -15.60
CA GLU A 411 15.60 26.71 -14.61
C GLU A 411 14.23 27.04 -15.26
N CYS A 412 14.23 27.38 -16.54
CA CYS A 412 13.05 27.80 -17.30
C CYS A 412 12.46 26.73 -18.23
N ASN A 413 13.05 25.54 -18.32
CA ASN A 413 12.59 24.47 -19.20
C ASN A 413 12.36 23.16 -18.42
N GLY A 414 11.56 22.25 -18.99
CA GLY A 414 11.49 20.86 -18.56
C GLY A 414 12.73 20.04 -18.98
N PRO A 415 12.64 18.70 -19.00
CA PRO A 415 13.68 17.82 -19.52
C PRO A 415 14.12 18.19 -20.95
N VAL A 416 15.42 18.35 -21.18
CA VAL A 416 16.01 18.68 -22.48
C VAL A 416 17.19 17.77 -22.82
N THR A 417 17.48 17.62 -24.11
CA THR A 417 18.66 16.88 -24.59
C THR A 417 19.83 17.82 -24.88
N VAL A 418 21.06 17.30 -24.82
CA VAL A 418 22.28 18.05 -25.17
C VAL A 418 22.18 18.62 -26.60
N ALA A 419 21.84 17.77 -27.57
CA ALA A 419 21.68 18.18 -28.97
C ALA A 419 20.61 19.27 -29.15
N GLY A 420 19.49 19.17 -28.42
CA GLY A 420 18.42 20.17 -28.49
C GLY A 420 18.85 21.54 -27.97
N LEU A 421 19.61 21.58 -26.87
CA LEU A 421 20.10 22.84 -26.31
C LEU A 421 21.28 23.43 -27.11
N ALA A 422 22.18 22.56 -27.59
CA ALA A 422 23.31 22.94 -28.45
C ALA A 422 22.82 23.61 -29.75
N GLN A 423 21.80 23.03 -30.39
CA GLN A 423 21.19 23.60 -31.59
C GLN A 423 20.55 24.97 -31.33
N ARG A 424 19.84 25.13 -30.20
CA ARG A 424 19.14 26.38 -29.84
C ARG A 424 20.09 27.52 -29.50
N LEU A 425 21.19 27.22 -28.81
CA LEU A 425 22.15 28.22 -28.36
C LEU A 425 23.35 28.36 -29.29
N HIS A 426 23.37 27.63 -30.41
CA HIS A 426 24.49 27.65 -31.37
C HIS A 426 25.85 27.29 -30.74
N PHE A 427 25.85 26.39 -29.77
CA PHE A 427 27.06 25.79 -29.19
C PHE A 427 27.28 24.37 -29.76
N SER A 428 28.51 23.85 -29.62
CA SER A 428 28.80 22.44 -29.91
C SER A 428 28.27 21.54 -28.79
N ASP A 429 27.85 20.31 -29.14
CA ASP A 429 27.40 19.29 -28.19
C ASP A 429 28.41 19.04 -27.06
N GLU A 430 29.71 19.03 -27.36
CA GLU A 430 30.78 18.83 -26.37
C GLU A 430 30.80 19.92 -25.28
N ALA A 431 30.60 21.18 -25.68
CA ALA A 431 30.61 22.32 -24.77
C ALA A 431 29.38 22.33 -23.86
N ILE A 432 28.20 21.99 -24.40
CA ILE A 432 26.98 21.83 -23.60
C ILE A 432 27.12 20.64 -22.65
N LEU A 433 27.67 19.51 -23.10
CA LEU A 433 27.90 18.35 -22.24
C LEU A 433 28.87 18.68 -21.10
N ALA A 434 29.96 19.40 -21.37
CA ALA A 434 30.90 19.85 -20.34
C ALA A 434 30.22 20.77 -19.30
N ALA A 435 29.38 21.70 -19.75
CA ALA A 435 28.57 22.55 -18.90
C ALA A 435 27.58 21.76 -18.04
N MET A 436 26.85 20.81 -18.63
CA MET A 436 25.91 19.93 -17.93
C MET A 436 26.60 19.09 -16.84
N LEU A 437 27.76 18.51 -17.15
CA LEU A 437 28.56 17.75 -16.19
C LEU A 437 29.05 18.64 -15.03
N ARG A 438 29.47 19.88 -15.32
CA ARG A 438 29.86 20.85 -14.29
C ARG A 438 28.67 21.18 -13.36
N LEU A 439 27.49 21.42 -13.94
CA LEU A 439 26.26 21.70 -13.18
C LEU A 439 25.75 20.48 -12.39
N GLU A 440 25.98 19.27 -12.88
CA GLU A 440 25.69 18.01 -12.16
C GLU A 440 26.62 17.81 -10.96
N VAL A 441 27.92 18.11 -11.11
CA VAL A 441 28.86 18.10 -9.97
C VAL A 441 28.47 19.11 -8.90
N GLN A 442 27.97 20.28 -9.32
CA GLN A 442 27.38 21.29 -8.43
C GLN A 442 25.98 20.92 -7.93
N GLY A 443 25.39 19.85 -8.46
CA GLY A 443 24.14 19.29 -7.99
C GLY A 443 22.85 20.04 -8.40
N GLN A 444 22.93 20.89 -9.42
CA GLN A 444 21.80 21.69 -9.88
C GLN A 444 20.92 20.95 -10.90
N VAL A 445 21.50 19.98 -11.60
CA VAL A 445 20.89 19.27 -12.73
C VAL A 445 21.00 17.76 -12.50
N LEU A 446 19.98 17.02 -12.94
CA LEU A 446 19.97 15.56 -12.94
C LEU A 446 19.88 15.05 -14.37
N ARG A 447 20.63 13.97 -14.65
CA ARG A 447 20.60 13.24 -15.91
C ARG A 447 19.68 12.02 -15.79
N GLY A 448 18.87 11.73 -16.81
CA GLY A 448 17.91 10.62 -16.76
C GLY A 448 17.14 10.42 -18.06
N ARG A 449 16.12 9.57 -17.99
CA ARG A 449 15.11 9.39 -19.04
C ARG A 449 13.75 9.72 -18.41
N PHE A 450 13.22 10.90 -18.70
CA PHE A 450 12.05 11.41 -18.00
C PHE A 450 10.79 11.36 -18.86
N ALA A 451 10.93 11.52 -20.19
CA ALA A 451 9.83 11.42 -21.15
C ALA A 451 9.55 9.95 -21.59
N PRO A 452 8.29 9.61 -21.96
CA PRO A 452 7.88 8.24 -22.37
C PRO A 452 8.53 7.73 -23.66
N ALA A 453 9.04 8.62 -24.50
CA ALA A 453 9.61 8.24 -25.77
C ALA A 453 10.95 7.50 -25.54
N LYS A 454 11.21 6.45 -26.33
CA LYS A 454 12.54 5.82 -26.42
C LYS A 454 13.55 6.84 -26.96
N GLY A 455 14.05 7.70 -26.09
CA GLY A 455 14.87 8.87 -26.41
C GLY A 455 16.27 8.81 -25.80
N ALA A 456 17.12 9.69 -26.32
CA ALA A 456 18.45 9.96 -25.80
C ALA A 456 18.40 10.46 -24.34
N GLN A 457 19.54 10.46 -23.66
CA GLN A 457 19.67 10.92 -22.29
C GLN A 457 19.25 12.40 -22.15
N GLU A 458 18.34 12.66 -21.21
CA GLU A 458 17.78 13.97 -20.91
C GLU A 458 18.41 14.55 -19.64
N TRP A 459 18.39 15.87 -19.56
CA TRP A 459 18.89 16.67 -18.45
C TRP A 459 17.78 17.61 -17.98
N CYS A 460 17.56 17.70 -16.67
CA CYS A 460 16.54 18.57 -16.10
C CYS A 460 17.06 19.24 -14.84
N ASN A 461 16.71 20.52 -14.64
CA ASN A 461 16.95 21.19 -13.37
C ASN A 461 16.22 20.44 -12.25
N ARG A 462 16.92 20.24 -11.12
CA ARG A 462 16.41 19.48 -9.98
C ARG A 462 15.09 20.03 -9.43
N ARG A 463 14.95 21.36 -9.30
CA ARG A 463 13.74 22.00 -8.73
C ARG A 463 12.55 21.82 -9.66
N VAL A 464 12.77 21.96 -10.96
CA VAL A 464 11.76 21.73 -12.00
C VAL A 464 11.33 20.27 -12.00
N LEU A 465 12.30 19.34 -11.97
CA LEU A 465 12.03 17.91 -11.94
C LEU A 465 11.20 17.50 -10.71
N ALA A 466 11.55 18.00 -9.52
CA ALA A 466 10.79 17.74 -8.30
C ALA A 466 9.35 18.32 -8.35
N ARG A 467 9.13 19.40 -9.09
CA ARG A 467 7.79 19.97 -9.31
C ARG A 467 6.98 19.12 -10.29
N ILE A 468 7.58 18.65 -11.39
CA ILE A 468 6.96 17.71 -12.34
C ILE A 468 6.55 16.42 -11.61
N HIS A 469 7.44 15.89 -10.78
CA HIS A 469 7.20 14.66 -10.01
C HIS A 469 6.03 14.83 -9.04
N ARG A 470 6.01 15.92 -8.25
CA ARG A 470 4.89 16.25 -7.36
C ARG A 470 3.55 16.40 -8.09
N LEU A 471 3.54 17.01 -9.26
CA LEU A 471 2.32 17.14 -10.07
C LEU A 471 1.87 15.80 -10.67
N THR A 472 2.81 14.98 -11.14
CA THR A 472 2.55 13.62 -11.64
C THR A 472 1.92 12.76 -10.54
N ILE A 473 2.54 12.72 -9.35
CA ILE A 473 1.97 12.04 -8.17
C ILE A 473 0.62 12.66 -7.80
N GLY A 474 0.51 13.98 -7.77
CA GLY A 474 -0.72 14.67 -7.39
C GLY A 474 -1.90 14.35 -8.32
N ARG A 475 -1.66 14.20 -9.62
CA ARG A 475 -2.68 13.78 -10.60
C ARG A 475 -3.09 12.32 -10.40
N LEU A 476 -2.11 11.42 -10.31
CA LEU A 476 -2.35 10.02 -9.99
C LEU A 476 -3.11 9.87 -8.66
N ARG A 477 -2.84 10.74 -7.68
CA ARG A 477 -3.57 10.80 -6.39
C ARG A 477 -5.00 11.27 -6.56
N ARG A 478 -5.28 12.35 -7.31
CA ARG A 478 -6.66 12.83 -7.54
C ARG A 478 -7.52 11.80 -8.25
N GLU A 479 -6.90 10.99 -9.11
CA GLU A 479 -7.56 9.86 -9.78
C GLU A 479 -7.90 8.70 -8.82
N ILE A 480 -7.13 8.55 -7.74
CA ILE A 480 -7.21 7.46 -6.74
C ILE A 480 -7.74 7.95 -5.37
N GLU A 481 -8.15 9.22 -5.23
CA GLU A 481 -8.51 9.77 -3.92
C GLU A 481 -9.77 9.07 -3.36
N PRO A 482 -9.66 8.37 -2.21
CA PRO A 482 -10.73 7.54 -1.69
C PRO A 482 -11.89 8.38 -1.15
N VAL A 483 -13.11 7.88 -1.30
CA VAL A 483 -14.32 8.48 -0.68
C VAL A 483 -14.38 8.19 0.81
N THR A 484 -15.11 9.01 1.56
CA THR A 484 -15.34 8.76 2.99
C THR A 484 -16.30 7.59 3.21
N ALA A 485 -16.31 7.01 4.41
CA ALA A 485 -17.26 5.95 4.77
C ALA A 485 -18.73 6.38 4.59
N ALA A 486 -19.05 7.65 4.89
CA ALA A 486 -20.38 8.22 4.67
C ALA A 486 -20.75 8.26 3.18
N GLN A 487 -19.85 8.75 2.33
CA GLN A 487 -20.04 8.78 0.88
C GLN A 487 -20.18 7.37 0.30
N TYR A 488 -19.46 6.39 0.84
CA TYR A 488 -19.61 4.99 0.45
C TYR A 488 -21.00 4.44 0.78
N VAL A 489 -21.56 4.78 1.95
CA VAL A 489 -22.94 4.39 2.31
C VAL A 489 -23.96 5.08 1.39
N THR A 490 -23.78 6.35 1.06
CA THR A 490 -24.62 7.08 0.09
C THR A 490 -24.57 6.40 -1.29
N PHE A 491 -23.37 6.00 -1.74
CA PHE A 491 -23.19 5.19 -2.95
C PHE A 491 -23.97 3.86 -2.86
N LEU A 492 -23.81 3.09 -1.79
CA LEU A 492 -24.47 1.79 -1.62
C LEU A 492 -26.00 1.89 -1.64
N ARG A 493 -26.58 2.95 -1.09
CA ARG A 493 -28.04 3.19 -1.12
C ARG A 493 -28.56 3.41 -2.54
N ARG A 494 -27.79 4.09 -3.39
CA ARG A 494 -28.11 4.25 -4.81
C ARG A 494 -27.88 2.93 -5.56
N TRP A 495 -26.73 2.28 -5.32
CA TRP A 495 -26.30 1.03 -5.96
C TRP A 495 -27.27 -0.14 -5.70
N GLN A 496 -27.80 -0.27 -4.49
CA GLN A 496 -28.79 -1.30 -4.14
C GLN A 496 -30.24 -0.81 -4.20
N HIS A 497 -30.52 0.26 -4.95
CA HIS A 497 -31.89 0.71 -5.26
C HIS A 497 -32.77 1.14 -4.08
N VAL A 498 -32.19 1.50 -2.92
CA VAL A 498 -32.95 1.94 -1.74
C VAL A 498 -33.28 3.44 -1.80
N ALA A 499 -32.42 4.23 -2.44
CA ALA A 499 -32.67 5.65 -2.64
C ALA A 499 -33.94 5.84 -3.50
N PRO A 500 -34.83 6.82 -3.17
CA PRO A 500 -36.10 6.99 -3.88
C PRO A 500 -35.97 7.09 -5.40
N ALA A 501 -34.92 7.77 -5.89
CA ALA A 501 -34.66 7.95 -7.32
C ALA A 501 -34.17 6.68 -8.04
N SER A 502 -33.66 5.67 -7.31
CA SER A 502 -33.13 4.43 -7.90
C SER A 502 -34.01 3.20 -7.69
N ARG A 503 -35.19 3.33 -7.05
CA ARG A 503 -36.10 2.21 -6.82
C ARG A 503 -36.60 1.59 -8.14
N LEU A 504 -36.64 0.28 -8.17
CA LEU A 504 -37.15 -0.50 -9.29
C LEU A 504 -38.66 -0.71 -9.20
N HIS A 505 -39.28 -1.22 -10.26
CA HIS A 505 -40.73 -1.38 -10.37
C HIS A 505 -41.10 -2.75 -10.94
N GLY A 506 -42.25 -3.27 -10.50
CA GLY A 506 -42.85 -4.47 -11.08
C GLY A 506 -42.06 -5.77 -10.87
N ILE A 507 -42.37 -6.77 -11.70
CA ILE A 507 -41.82 -8.12 -11.60
C ILE A 507 -40.34 -8.16 -12.01
N ASP A 508 -39.98 -7.48 -13.09
CA ASP A 508 -38.59 -7.42 -13.59
C ASP A 508 -37.67 -6.72 -12.60
N GLY A 509 -38.14 -5.63 -11.97
CA GLY A 509 -37.42 -4.97 -10.90
C GLY A 509 -37.23 -5.88 -9.68
N THR A 510 -38.24 -6.67 -9.32
CA THR A 510 -38.13 -7.65 -8.24
C THR A 510 -37.07 -8.72 -8.56
N LEU A 511 -37.06 -9.24 -9.80
CA LEU A 511 -36.07 -10.20 -10.25
C LEU A 511 -34.65 -9.61 -10.20
N GLN A 512 -34.46 -8.37 -10.65
CA GLN A 512 -33.15 -7.69 -10.60
C GLN A 512 -32.63 -7.55 -9.16
N ILE A 513 -33.48 -7.21 -8.19
CA ILE A 513 -33.08 -7.17 -6.77
C ILE A 513 -32.69 -8.56 -6.26
N VAL A 514 -33.44 -9.60 -6.66
CA VAL A 514 -33.08 -10.99 -6.30
C VAL A 514 -31.73 -11.38 -6.89
N CYS A 515 -31.43 -11.02 -8.15
CA CYS A 515 -30.12 -11.24 -8.75
C CYS A 515 -28.99 -10.53 -7.98
N GLN A 516 -29.20 -9.26 -7.59
CA GLN A 516 -28.19 -8.49 -6.88
C GLN A 516 -27.92 -9.01 -5.45
N LEU A 517 -28.98 -9.43 -4.75
CA LEU A 517 -28.91 -9.95 -3.38
C LEU A 517 -28.84 -11.48 -3.32
N GLU A 518 -28.55 -12.12 -4.44
CA GLU A 518 -28.60 -13.58 -4.60
C GLU A 518 -27.72 -14.30 -3.58
N GLY A 519 -28.32 -15.18 -2.77
CA GLY A 519 -27.59 -15.96 -1.77
C GLY A 519 -27.27 -15.21 -0.47
N TYR A 520 -27.69 -13.94 -0.32
CA TYR A 520 -27.65 -13.25 0.96
C TYR A 520 -28.74 -13.78 1.90
N GLU A 521 -28.40 -14.09 3.14
CA GLU A 521 -29.35 -14.68 4.10
C GLU A 521 -29.87 -13.65 5.10
N VAL A 522 -31.20 -13.50 5.14
CA VAL A 522 -31.90 -12.71 6.17
C VAL A 522 -33.10 -13.49 6.71
N PRO A 523 -33.68 -13.11 7.86
CA PRO A 523 -34.91 -13.74 8.34
C PRO A 523 -36.00 -13.75 7.27
N ALA A 524 -36.73 -14.86 7.15
CA ALA A 524 -37.79 -15.04 6.15
C ALA A 524 -38.76 -13.85 6.05
N PHE A 525 -39.20 -13.31 7.20
CA PHE A 525 -40.13 -12.18 7.23
C PHE A 525 -39.52 -10.86 6.75
N ALA A 526 -38.19 -10.69 6.86
CA ALA A 526 -37.51 -9.44 6.55
C ALA A 526 -37.47 -9.15 5.05
N TRP A 527 -37.48 -10.20 4.20
CA TRP A 527 -37.53 -10.06 2.74
C TRP A 527 -38.72 -9.21 2.29
N GLU A 528 -39.93 -9.55 2.74
CA GLU A 528 -41.16 -8.88 2.29
C GLU A 528 -41.57 -7.70 3.19
N ALA A 529 -41.03 -7.59 4.40
CA ALA A 529 -41.33 -6.48 5.31
C ALA A 529 -40.37 -5.28 5.14
N HIS A 530 -39.10 -5.53 4.79
CA HIS A 530 -38.06 -4.49 4.78
C HIS A 530 -37.26 -4.47 3.49
N VAL A 531 -36.73 -5.61 3.03
CA VAL A 531 -35.70 -5.64 1.95
C VAL A 531 -36.28 -5.33 0.57
N LEU A 532 -37.33 -6.05 0.14
CA LEU A 532 -37.96 -5.86 -1.17
C LEU A 532 -38.77 -4.56 -1.24
N PRO A 533 -39.62 -4.19 -0.24
CA PRO A 533 -40.36 -2.92 -0.29
C PRO A 533 -39.46 -1.67 -0.31
N ALA A 534 -38.26 -1.74 0.28
CA ALA A 534 -37.32 -0.63 0.24
C ALA A 534 -36.73 -0.39 -1.16
N ARG A 535 -36.66 -1.43 -1.99
CA ARG A 535 -35.98 -1.43 -3.31
C ARG A 535 -36.94 -1.44 -4.49
N VAL A 536 -38.15 -1.97 -4.30
CA VAL A 536 -39.20 -2.06 -5.33
C VAL A 536 -40.39 -1.21 -4.90
N ALA A 537 -40.65 -0.14 -5.66
CA ALA A 537 -41.76 0.75 -5.39
C ALA A 537 -43.10 0.01 -5.60
N GLY A 538 -43.97 0.06 -4.58
CA GLY A 538 -45.27 -0.63 -4.60
C GLY A 538 -45.16 -2.16 -4.59
N TYR A 539 -44.10 -2.72 -3.99
CA TYR A 539 -43.92 -4.17 -3.87
C TYR A 539 -45.17 -4.88 -3.32
N ARG A 540 -45.55 -5.98 -3.97
CA ARG A 540 -46.61 -6.88 -3.53
C ARG A 540 -46.11 -8.32 -3.48
N PRO A 541 -46.49 -9.12 -2.47
CA PRO A 541 -46.04 -10.51 -2.34
C PRO A 541 -46.31 -11.40 -3.56
N ASP A 542 -47.34 -11.09 -4.36
CA ASP A 542 -47.65 -11.86 -5.57
C ASP A 542 -46.60 -11.75 -6.68
N LEU A 543 -45.73 -10.72 -6.65
CA LEU A 543 -44.62 -10.60 -7.59
C LEU A 543 -43.57 -11.69 -7.36
N LEU A 544 -43.17 -11.90 -6.10
CA LEU A 544 -42.22 -12.96 -5.74
C LEU A 544 -42.82 -14.34 -5.95
N ASP A 545 -44.10 -14.54 -5.62
CA ASP A 545 -44.77 -15.82 -5.88
C ASP A 545 -44.80 -16.18 -7.36
N ARG A 546 -45.07 -15.20 -8.24
CA ARG A 546 -45.02 -15.43 -9.70
C ARG A 546 -43.64 -15.84 -10.18
N LEU A 547 -42.58 -15.21 -9.67
CA LEU A 547 -41.20 -15.58 -10.00
C LEU A 547 -40.85 -16.99 -9.52
N CYS A 548 -41.33 -17.38 -8.33
CA CYS A 548 -41.14 -18.74 -7.84
C CYS A 548 -41.92 -19.79 -8.66
N TYR A 549 -43.18 -19.50 -8.99
CA TYR A 549 -44.03 -20.39 -9.79
C TYR A 549 -43.60 -20.48 -11.27
N ALA A 550 -43.02 -19.42 -11.84
CA ALA A 550 -42.41 -19.45 -13.16
C ALA A 550 -41.12 -20.27 -13.18
N GLY A 551 -40.51 -20.49 -12.02
CA GLY A 551 -39.27 -21.24 -11.86
C GLY A 551 -38.01 -20.38 -11.93
N ASP A 552 -38.12 -19.06 -12.05
CA ASP A 552 -36.98 -18.15 -12.12
C ASP A 552 -36.25 -18.06 -10.77
N VAL A 553 -37.01 -17.97 -9.68
CA VAL A 553 -36.48 -17.76 -8.31
C VAL A 553 -36.78 -18.95 -7.42
N MET A 554 -35.79 -19.35 -6.62
CA MET A 554 -35.93 -20.31 -5.53
C MET A 554 -35.52 -19.66 -4.20
N TRP A 555 -35.95 -20.27 -3.10
CA TRP A 555 -35.60 -19.83 -1.75
C TRP A 555 -35.15 -21.01 -0.90
N GLY A 556 -34.35 -20.74 0.12
CA GLY A 556 -33.88 -21.76 1.05
C GLY A 556 -32.83 -21.23 2.00
N ARG A 557 -32.50 -22.01 3.01
CA ARG A 557 -31.34 -21.75 3.86
C ARG A 557 -30.10 -22.36 3.20
N LEU A 558 -29.12 -21.52 2.94
CA LEU A 558 -27.85 -21.86 2.33
C LEU A 558 -26.73 -22.05 3.34
N SER A 559 -26.78 -21.49 4.55
CA SER A 559 -25.75 -21.71 5.60
C SER A 559 -26.03 -22.99 6.42
N PRO A 560 -25.01 -23.67 6.97
CA PRO A 560 -25.25 -24.80 7.86
C PRO A 560 -25.95 -24.34 9.13
N HIS A 561 -26.89 -25.15 9.63
CA HIS A 561 -27.48 -24.88 10.94
C HIS A 561 -26.43 -25.19 12.02
N PRO A 562 -26.20 -24.33 13.04
CA PRO A 562 -25.19 -24.56 14.07
C PRO A 562 -25.31 -25.92 14.78
N ALA A 563 -26.53 -26.42 14.95
CA ALA A 563 -26.83 -27.74 15.52
C ALA A 563 -26.43 -28.94 14.63
N LEU A 564 -26.08 -28.70 13.36
CA LEU A 564 -25.63 -29.71 12.38
C LEU A 564 -24.11 -29.64 12.13
N GLU A 565 -23.37 -28.76 12.82
CA GLU A 565 -21.91 -28.67 12.65
C GLU A 565 -21.16 -29.74 13.47
N PRO A 566 -20.08 -30.33 12.91
CA PRO A 566 -19.28 -31.33 13.61
C PRO A 566 -18.59 -30.70 14.83
N GLY A 567 -18.86 -31.24 16.02
CA GLY A 567 -18.32 -30.76 17.30
C GLY A 567 -19.30 -29.96 18.19
N ALA A 568 -20.58 -29.83 17.79
CA ALA A 568 -21.60 -29.20 18.63
C ALA A 568 -21.89 -30.01 19.91
N SER A 569 -21.99 -29.33 21.06
CA SER A 569 -22.29 -29.98 22.34
C SER A 569 -23.70 -30.59 22.37
N ALA A 570 -23.85 -31.77 23.01
CA ALA A 570 -25.07 -32.58 22.99
C ALA A 570 -26.34 -31.84 23.47
N GLU A 571 -26.23 -30.84 24.35
CA GLU A 571 -27.37 -30.04 24.83
C GLU A 571 -27.87 -28.99 23.82
N ARG A 572 -27.05 -28.61 22.82
CA ARG A 572 -27.40 -27.63 21.75
C ARG A 572 -27.73 -28.29 20.41
N SER A 573 -27.83 -29.62 20.37
CA SER A 573 -27.87 -30.43 19.15
C SER A 573 -29.21 -30.45 18.39
N ARG A 574 -30.29 -29.80 18.86
CA ARG A 574 -31.58 -29.83 18.14
C ARG A 574 -31.85 -28.60 17.30
N VAL A 575 -32.26 -28.80 16.04
CA VAL A 575 -32.77 -27.72 15.18
C VAL A 575 -34.10 -27.22 15.76
N ARG A 576 -34.15 -25.96 16.20
CA ARG A 576 -35.38 -25.32 16.68
C ARG A 576 -35.81 -24.25 15.69
N PRO A 577 -36.99 -24.36 15.10
CA PRO A 577 -37.36 -23.44 14.05
C PRO A 577 -37.87 -22.13 14.65
N THR A 578 -37.20 -21.03 14.32
CA THR A 578 -37.49 -19.69 14.85
C THR A 578 -37.87 -18.74 13.70
N ARG A 579 -38.62 -17.67 13.98
CA ARG A 579 -38.93 -16.62 12.98
C ARG A 579 -37.68 -15.92 12.42
N LEU A 580 -36.55 -16.06 13.10
CA LEU A 580 -35.25 -15.50 12.71
C LEU A 580 -34.43 -16.49 11.85
N ALA A 581 -35.02 -17.61 11.42
CA ALA A 581 -34.34 -18.54 10.53
C ALA A 581 -33.85 -17.82 9.26
N PRO A 582 -32.55 -17.89 8.95
CA PRO A 582 -31.97 -17.26 7.77
C PRO A 582 -32.44 -17.96 6.49
N ILE A 583 -32.92 -17.17 5.54
CA ILE A 583 -33.39 -17.62 4.23
C ILE A 583 -32.77 -16.71 3.17
N ALA A 584 -32.23 -17.30 2.11
CA ALA A 584 -31.79 -16.61 0.91
C ALA A 584 -32.82 -16.76 -0.21
N LEU A 585 -32.86 -15.74 -1.08
CA LEU A 585 -33.47 -15.81 -2.41
C LEU A 585 -32.34 -15.93 -3.43
N PHE A 586 -32.56 -16.72 -4.48
CA PHE A 586 -31.57 -16.94 -5.53
C PHE A 586 -32.24 -17.45 -6.81
N LEU A 587 -31.54 -17.32 -7.93
CA LEU A 587 -32.00 -17.84 -9.21
C LEU A 587 -31.94 -19.36 -9.21
N ARG A 588 -32.98 -20.00 -9.73
CA ARG A 588 -33.00 -21.46 -9.85
C ARG A 588 -31.85 -21.97 -10.73
N ALA A 589 -31.48 -21.21 -11.77
CA ALA A 589 -30.35 -21.53 -12.64
C ALA A 589 -29.00 -21.56 -11.91
N ASN A 590 -28.86 -20.82 -10.80
CA ASN A 590 -27.62 -20.73 -10.02
C ASN A 590 -27.65 -21.60 -8.76
N ALA A 591 -28.71 -22.39 -8.57
CA ALA A 591 -28.90 -23.22 -7.37
C ALA A 591 -27.73 -24.18 -7.15
N ASP A 592 -27.21 -24.76 -8.23
CA ASP A 592 -26.14 -25.75 -8.15
C ASP A 592 -24.83 -25.15 -7.59
N GLU A 593 -24.55 -23.88 -7.89
CA GLU A 593 -23.36 -23.15 -7.42
C GLU A 593 -23.49 -22.66 -5.97
N LEU A 594 -24.71 -22.60 -5.43
CA LEU A 594 -25.03 -22.05 -4.12
C LEU A 594 -25.26 -23.12 -3.05
N ILE A 595 -25.88 -24.25 -3.43
CA ILE A 595 -26.27 -25.30 -2.50
C ILE A 595 -25.13 -26.31 -2.38
N VAL A 596 -24.32 -26.14 -1.34
CA VAL A 596 -23.16 -27.01 -1.04
C VAL A 596 -23.59 -28.29 -0.33
N ARG A 597 -23.00 -29.42 -0.73
CA ARG A 597 -23.28 -30.76 -0.17
C ARG A 597 -22.83 -30.88 1.27
N ARG A 598 -23.63 -31.57 2.07
CA ARG A 598 -23.42 -31.75 3.52
C ARG A 598 -23.68 -33.19 3.92
N GLU A 599 -22.83 -33.71 4.78
CA GLU A 599 -23.10 -34.94 5.53
C GLU A 599 -24.09 -34.61 6.66
N ASN A 600 -25.13 -35.42 6.79
CA ASN A 600 -26.17 -35.21 7.79
C ASN A 600 -26.40 -36.51 8.56
N ASP A 601 -25.93 -36.56 9.81
CA ASP A 601 -26.09 -37.74 10.67
C ASP A 601 -27.52 -37.87 11.24
N GLY A 602 -28.44 -36.96 10.90
CA GLY A 602 -29.86 -37.01 11.28
C GLY A 602 -30.16 -36.86 12.78
N GLY A 603 -29.14 -36.87 13.64
CA GLY A 603 -29.27 -36.83 15.10
C GLY A 603 -29.92 -35.55 15.65
N ALA A 604 -29.81 -34.44 14.92
CA ALA A 604 -30.33 -33.12 15.32
C ALA A 604 -31.82 -32.88 14.99
N LEU A 605 -32.41 -33.74 14.15
CA LEU A 605 -33.79 -33.63 13.67
C LEU A 605 -34.75 -34.37 14.61
N SER A 606 -36.00 -33.89 14.70
CA SER A 606 -37.07 -34.63 15.38
C SER A 606 -37.47 -35.89 14.59
N HIS A 607 -38.10 -36.86 15.27
CA HIS A 607 -38.64 -38.05 14.59
C HIS A 607 -39.64 -37.67 13.48
N ALA A 608 -40.47 -36.64 13.73
CA ALA A 608 -41.40 -36.11 12.74
C ALA A 608 -40.69 -35.54 11.50
N ALA A 609 -39.64 -34.75 11.71
CA ALA A 609 -38.88 -34.17 10.61
C ALA A 609 -38.13 -35.23 9.78
N ARG A 610 -37.58 -36.27 10.40
CA ARG A 610 -36.92 -37.37 9.66
C ARG A 610 -37.90 -38.15 8.80
N GLU A 611 -39.04 -38.54 9.37
CA GLU A 611 -40.08 -39.27 8.64
C GLU A 611 -40.65 -38.46 7.46
N ILE A 612 -40.84 -37.15 7.65
CA ILE A 612 -41.29 -36.25 6.57
C ILE A 612 -40.20 -36.07 5.51
N LEU A 613 -38.93 -35.98 5.91
CA LEU A 613 -37.81 -35.89 4.98
C LEU A 613 -37.72 -37.15 4.09
N GLU A 614 -37.78 -38.35 4.70
CA GLU A 614 -37.83 -39.63 3.99
C GLU A 614 -39.03 -39.71 3.02
N GLN A 615 -40.19 -39.19 3.42
CA GLN A 615 -41.36 -39.14 2.56
C GLN A 615 -41.18 -38.20 1.36
N ILE A 616 -40.54 -37.05 1.55
CA ILE A 616 -40.22 -36.10 0.47
C ILE A 616 -39.16 -36.72 -0.47
N GLU A 617 -38.16 -37.42 0.07
CA GLU A 617 -37.17 -38.18 -0.70
C GLU A 617 -37.84 -39.24 -1.59
N ALA A 618 -38.75 -40.03 -1.03
CA ALA A 618 -39.44 -41.09 -1.75
C ALA A 618 -40.41 -40.55 -2.82
N SER A 619 -41.13 -39.47 -2.53
CA SER A 619 -42.17 -38.91 -3.42
C SER A 619 -41.67 -37.82 -4.37
N ARG A 620 -40.42 -37.36 -4.18
CA ARG A 620 -39.69 -36.28 -4.87
C ARG A 620 -40.30 -34.87 -4.84
N ALA A 621 -41.63 -34.73 -4.90
CA ALA A 621 -42.31 -33.44 -4.88
C ALA A 621 -43.76 -33.54 -4.35
N PRO A 622 -44.02 -34.05 -3.14
CA PRO A 622 -45.38 -34.19 -2.62
C PRO A 622 -46.00 -32.85 -2.21
N PHE A 623 -47.32 -32.73 -2.33
CA PHE A 623 -48.08 -31.63 -1.72
C PHE A 623 -48.22 -31.82 -0.20
N PHE A 624 -48.45 -30.74 0.54
CA PHE A 624 -48.66 -30.78 2.00
C PHE A 624 -49.69 -31.85 2.44
N ALA A 625 -50.83 -31.94 1.76
CA ALA A 625 -51.88 -32.90 2.07
C ALA A 625 -51.45 -34.36 1.84
N GLU A 626 -50.56 -34.60 0.88
CA GLU A 626 -50.02 -35.93 0.59
C GLU A 626 -49.03 -36.35 1.67
N ILE A 627 -48.18 -35.43 2.15
CA ILE A 627 -47.27 -35.65 3.28
C ILE A 627 -48.07 -36.01 4.54
N ALA A 628 -49.11 -35.23 4.86
CA ALA A 628 -49.95 -35.48 6.03
C ALA A 628 -50.67 -36.85 5.95
N ARG A 629 -51.17 -37.22 4.77
CA ARG A 629 -51.84 -38.51 4.55
C ARG A 629 -50.87 -39.69 4.62
N ALA A 630 -49.67 -39.56 4.04
CA ALA A 630 -48.69 -40.63 4.01
C ALA A 630 -48.09 -40.92 5.39
N THR A 631 -47.74 -39.86 6.13
CA THR A 631 -47.16 -39.96 7.49
C THR A 631 -48.21 -40.18 8.59
N LYS A 632 -49.50 -40.00 8.29
CA LYS A 632 -50.63 -40.07 9.24
C LYS A 632 -50.49 -39.13 10.44
N ARG A 633 -49.75 -38.01 10.27
CA ARG A 633 -49.53 -37.00 11.31
C ARG A 633 -50.57 -35.88 11.27
N LEU A 634 -50.71 -35.19 12.38
CA LEU A 634 -51.56 -34.00 12.46
C LEU A 634 -50.99 -32.89 11.56
N PRO A 635 -51.82 -32.09 10.87
CA PRO A 635 -51.35 -30.98 10.03
C PRO A 635 -50.39 -30.03 10.74
N SER A 636 -50.63 -29.74 12.02
CA SER A 636 -49.74 -28.89 12.83
C SER A 636 -48.36 -29.51 13.07
N GLU A 637 -48.27 -30.83 13.22
CA GLU A 637 -46.99 -31.53 13.36
C GLU A 637 -46.22 -31.54 12.03
N VAL A 638 -46.92 -31.64 10.90
CA VAL A 638 -46.34 -31.53 9.56
C VAL A 638 -45.81 -30.12 9.32
N GLU A 639 -46.57 -29.08 9.69
CA GLU A 639 -46.10 -27.69 9.63
C GLU A 639 -44.85 -27.45 10.49
N GLU A 640 -44.85 -27.91 11.74
CA GLU A 640 -43.71 -27.75 12.64
C GLU A 640 -42.47 -28.49 12.12
N ALA A 641 -42.65 -29.70 11.61
CA ALA A 641 -41.58 -30.49 11.03
C ALA A 641 -41.04 -29.89 9.73
N LEU A 642 -41.90 -29.43 8.81
CA LEU A 642 -41.48 -28.70 7.60
C LEU A 642 -40.74 -27.41 7.97
N TRP A 643 -41.20 -26.69 9.00
CA TRP A 643 -40.51 -25.50 9.50
C TRP A 643 -39.13 -25.85 10.09
N GLN A 644 -39.01 -26.97 10.78
CA GLN A 644 -37.73 -27.52 11.23
C GLN A 644 -36.80 -27.88 10.06
N LEU A 645 -37.32 -28.53 9.01
CA LEU A 645 -36.55 -28.91 7.84
C LEU A 645 -36.10 -27.70 7.01
N VAL A 646 -36.94 -26.67 6.87
CA VAL A 646 -36.57 -25.39 6.26
C VAL A 646 -35.48 -24.70 7.07
N ALA A 647 -35.63 -24.64 8.41
CA ALA A 647 -34.62 -24.06 9.29
C ALA A 647 -33.30 -24.84 9.25
N ALA A 648 -33.33 -26.14 8.97
CA ALA A 648 -32.16 -26.98 8.74
C ALA A 648 -31.52 -26.80 7.36
N GLY A 649 -32.23 -26.20 6.39
CA GLY A 649 -31.77 -26.05 5.00
C GLY A 649 -31.85 -27.34 4.20
N LEU A 650 -32.87 -28.18 4.44
CA LEU A 650 -33.01 -29.48 3.78
C LEU A 650 -34.15 -29.52 2.74
N VAL A 651 -35.14 -28.62 2.87
CA VAL A 651 -36.31 -28.59 1.99
C VAL A 651 -36.63 -27.16 1.54
N THR A 652 -37.29 -27.07 0.40
CA THR A 652 -37.85 -25.84 -0.18
C THR A 652 -39.24 -26.14 -0.78
N ALA A 653 -39.94 -25.12 -1.29
CA ALA A 653 -41.22 -25.28 -1.96
C ALA A 653 -41.37 -24.34 -3.17
N ASP A 654 -42.28 -24.68 -4.08
CA ASP A 654 -42.51 -23.97 -5.34
C ASP A 654 -42.87 -22.49 -5.20
N GLY A 655 -43.39 -22.06 -4.05
CA GLY A 655 -43.81 -20.67 -3.82
C GLY A 655 -43.35 -20.16 -2.47
N PHE A 656 -43.08 -18.86 -2.37
CA PHE A 656 -42.73 -18.22 -1.11
C PHE A 656 -43.94 -18.19 -0.14
N ASP A 657 -45.17 -18.30 -0.64
CA ASP A 657 -46.38 -18.43 0.19
C ASP A 657 -46.35 -19.62 1.15
N ALA A 658 -45.70 -20.73 0.77
CA ALA A 658 -45.50 -21.87 1.66
C ALA A 658 -44.70 -21.46 2.91
N LEU A 659 -43.61 -20.69 2.73
CA LEU A 659 -42.81 -20.14 3.81
C LEU A 659 -43.59 -19.14 4.67
N ARG A 660 -44.40 -18.28 4.04
CA ARG A 660 -45.29 -17.34 4.77
C ARG A 660 -46.24 -18.08 5.70
N SER A 661 -46.84 -19.18 5.23
CA SER A 661 -47.78 -19.99 6.02
C SER A 661 -47.12 -20.63 7.25
N LEU A 662 -45.83 -21.00 7.14
CA LEU A 662 -45.05 -21.54 8.26
C LEU A 662 -44.59 -20.46 9.25
N SER A 663 -44.30 -19.24 8.80
CA SER A 663 -43.71 -18.19 9.66
C SER A 663 -44.72 -17.40 10.50
N ASP A 664 -45.97 -17.25 10.02
CA ASP A 664 -47.00 -16.44 10.66
C ASP A 664 -48.05 -17.27 11.42
N ALA A 665 -47.99 -17.20 12.75
CA ALA A 665 -48.93 -17.89 13.64
C ALA A 665 -50.37 -17.34 13.56
N LYS A 666 -50.58 -16.08 13.13
CA LYS A 666 -51.93 -15.51 13.00
C LYS A 666 -52.68 -16.07 11.79
N ARG A 667 -51.97 -16.43 10.72
CA ARG A 667 -52.54 -17.19 9.59
C ARG A 667 -52.90 -18.63 9.96
N ARG A 668 -52.19 -19.24 10.92
CA ARG A 668 -52.50 -20.59 11.46
C ARG A 668 -53.82 -20.65 12.22
N LEU A 669 -54.25 -19.55 12.84
CA LEU A 669 -55.44 -19.48 13.72
C LEU A 669 -56.73 -19.00 13.02
N GLY A 670 -56.68 -18.68 11.72
CA GLY A 670 -57.88 -18.47 10.90
C GLY A 670 -58.94 -17.52 11.48
N GLU A 671 -58.72 -16.21 11.41
CA GLU A 671 -59.74 -15.18 11.70
C GLU A 671 -59.77 -14.19 10.53
N LYS A 672 -60.88 -13.82 9.85
CA LYS A 672 -62.33 -13.96 10.07
C LYS A 672 -63.02 -14.20 8.73
N GLY A 673 -63.82 -15.25 8.61
CA GLY A 673 -64.77 -15.43 7.51
C GLY A 673 -65.21 -16.88 7.37
N LEU A 674 -66.50 -17.14 7.66
CA LEU A 674 -67.18 -18.45 7.63
C LEU A 674 -67.18 -19.18 6.25
N ARG A 675 -66.38 -18.73 5.28
CA ARG A 675 -66.20 -19.32 3.95
C ARG A 675 -64.74 -19.43 3.47
N ALA A 676 -63.75 -19.03 4.28
CA ALA A 676 -62.34 -19.18 3.90
C ALA A 676 -61.86 -20.58 4.26
N ARG A 677 -61.63 -21.44 3.25
CA ARG A 677 -60.90 -22.70 3.44
C ARG A 677 -59.57 -22.39 4.15
N PRO A 678 -59.13 -23.20 5.14
CA PRO A 678 -57.74 -23.14 5.59
C PRO A 678 -56.86 -23.33 4.35
N ARG A 679 -56.16 -22.27 3.95
CA ARG A 679 -55.24 -22.35 2.82
C ARG A 679 -54.06 -23.17 3.30
N ALA A 680 -54.11 -24.48 3.06
CA ALA A 680 -52.94 -25.32 3.14
C ALA A 680 -51.82 -24.67 2.31
N SER A 681 -50.57 -24.80 2.80
CA SER A 681 -49.36 -24.41 2.07
C SER A 681 -49.50 -24.71 0.57
N SER A 682 -49.43 -23.66 -0.25
CA SER A 682 -49.55 -23.76 -1.70
C SER A 682 -48.19 -24.14 -2.30
N GLY A 683 -48.15 -25.21 -3.09
CA GLY A 683 -46.96 -25.69 -3.79
C GLY A 683 -46.52 -27.09 -3.36
N ARG A 684 -45.62 -27.67 -4.16
CA ARG A 684 -44.98 -28.95 -3.84
C ARG A 684 -43.76 -28.68 -2.96
N TRP A 685 -43.47 -29.62 -2.07
CA TRP A 685 -42.28 -29.61 -1.24
C TRP A 685 -41.21 -30.47 -1.87
N THR A 686 -40.00 -29.94 -2.00
CA THR A 686 -38.88 -30.64 -2.61
C THR A 686 -37.65 -30.54 -1.72
N LEU A 687 -36.72 -31.47 -1.91
CA LEU A 687 -35.42 -31.38 -1.25
C LEU A 687 -34.65 -30.19 -1.79
N LEU A 688 -33.93 -29.51 -0.89
CA LEU A 688 -32.89 -28.57 -1.25
C LEU A 688 -31.63 -29.38 -1.60
N ALA A 689 -31.63 -29.99 -2.78
CA ALA A 689 -30.57 -30.88 -3.21
C ALA A 689 -29.28 -30.11 -3.43
N ALA A 690 -28.20 -30.56 -2.81
CA ALA A 690 -26.88 -30.03 -3.05
C ALA A 690 -26.28 -30.59 -4.33
N ALA A 691 -25.74 -29.72 -5.17
CA ALA A 691 -25.15 -30.11 -6.46
C ALA A 691 -23.62 -30.03 -6.48
N THR A 692 -22.99 -29.34 -5.51
CA THR A 692 -21.55 -29.09 -5.51
C THR A 692 -20.90 -29.37 -4.16
N ASP A 693 -19.65 -29.84 -4.20
CA ASP A 693 -18.83 -30.07 -2.99
C ASP A 693 -18.02 -28.83 -2.59
N ARG A 694 -17.89 -27.83 -3.48
CA ARG A 694 -17.09 -26.62 -3.26
C ARG A 694 -17.73 -25.39 -3.90
N VAL A 695 -17.67 -24.27 -3.20
CA VAL A 695 -18.07 -22.95 -3.71
C VAL A 695 -17.08 -22.49 -4.78
N ASP A 696 -17.56 -22.19 -5.99
CA ASP A 696 -16.74 -21.48 -6.97
C ASP A 696 -16.46 -20.06 -6.48
N ARG A 697 -15.18 -19.80 -6.19
CA ARG A 697 -14.69 -18.55 -5.62
C ARG A 697 -14.79 -17.40 -6.61
N GLU A 698 -14.68 -17.66 -7.92
CA GLU A 698 -14.80 -16.62 -8.94
C GLU A 698 -16.24 -16.18 -9.14
N ALA A 699 -17.17 -17.11 -9.31
CA ALA A 699 -18.60 -16.80 -9.30
C ALA A 699 -19.03 -16.10 -8.00
N PHE A 700 -18.50 -16.52 -6.84
CA PHE A 700 -18.77 -15.84 -5.57
C PHE A 700 -18.23 -14.41 -5.54
N ALA A 701 -16.99 -14.19 -5.98
CA ALA A 701 -16.40 -12.84 -6.05
C ALA A 701 -17.21 -11.91 -6.97
N ARG A 702 -17.68 -12.40 -8.13
CA ARG A 702 -18.55 -11.63 -9.04
C ARG A 702 -19.86 -11.22 -8.37
N ARG A 703 -20.51 -12.12 -7.62
CA ARG A 703 -21.74 -11.81 -6.87
C ARG A 703 -21.51 -10.77 -5.79
N LEU A 704 -20.40 -10.87 -5.04
CA LEU A 704 -20.04 -9.86 -4.03
C LEU A 704 -19.79 -8.49 -4.67
N LEU A 705 -19.07 -8.44 -5.79
CA LEU A 705 -18.81 -7.21 -6.53
C LEU A 705 -20.09 -6.59 -7.10
N ALA A 706 -21.00 -7.40 -7.64
CA ALA A 706 -22.31 -6.92 -8.10
C ALA A 706 -23.17 -6.35 -6.95
N ARG A 707 -23.09 -6.96 -5.76
CA ARG A 707 -23.86 -6.53 -4.58
C ARG A 707 -23.32 -5.27 -3.91
N TRP A 708 -22.01 -5.20 -3.73
CA TRP A 708 -21.36 -4.16 -2.93
C TRP A 708 -20.69 -3.07 -3.78
N GLY A 709 -20.42 -3.33 -5.06
CA GLY A 709 -19.69 -2.44 -5.96
C GLY A 709 -18.19 -2.38 -5.64
N VAL A 710 -17.83 -2.07 -4.40
CA VAL A 710 -16.47 -2.07 -3.85
C VAL A 710 -16.35 -3.15 -2.77
N LEU A 711 -15.37 -4.05 -2.94
CA LEU A 711 -15.12 -5.17 -2.06
C LEU A 711 -13.84 -4.96 -1.26
N PHE A 712 -13.94 -5.08 0.07
CA PHE A 712 -12.83 -5.08 1.02
C PHE A 712 -13.19 -5.95 2.22
N ARG A 713 -12.17 -6.30 3.03
CA ARG A 713 -12.31 -7.30 4.10
C ARG A 713 -13.51 -7.08 5.02
N ASP A 714 -13.74 -5.85 5.47
CA ASP A 714 -14.77 -5.56 6.48
C ASP A 714 -16.19 -5.70 5.93
N VAL A 715 -16.44 -5.40 4.64
CA VAL A 715 -17.78 -5.55 4.04
C VAL A 715 -18.21 -7.02 3.97
N ILE A 716 -17.24 -7.94 3.88
CA ILE A 716 -17.50 -9.39 3.83
C ILE A 716 -17.95 -9.94 5.18
N ALA A 717 -17.75 -9.21 6.29
CA ALA A 717 -18.24 -9.66 7.60
C ALA A 717 -19.77 -9.88 7.63
N ARG A 718 -20.52 -9.25 6.70
CA ARG A 718 -21.97 -9.45 6.53
C ARG A 718 -22.35 -10.70 5.74
N GLU A 719 -21.40 -11.38 5.11
CA GLU A 719 -21.65 -12.46 4.17
C GLU A 719 -21.48 -13.82 4.83
N SER A 720 -22.60 -14.47 5.19
CA SER A 720 -22.60 -15.75 5.92
C SER A 720 -21.93 -16.90 5.17
N LEU A 721 -21.92 -16.84 3.83
CA LEU A 721 -21.37 -17.88 2.95
C LEU A 721 -20.01 -17.52 2.37
N ALA A 722 -19.43 -16.37 2.73
CA ALA A 722 -18.22 -15.91 2.09
C ALA A 722 -17.03 -16.86 2.36
N PRO A 723 -16.29 -17.25 1.31
CA PRO A 723 -14.98 -17.85 1.49
C PRO A 723 -14.07 -16.94 2.31
N ARG A 724 -13.03 -17.52 2.91
CA ARG A 724 -12.03 -16.73 3.65
C ARG A 724 -11.47 -15.64 2.75
N TRP A 725 -11.28 -14.43 3.28
CA TRP A 725 -10.78 -13.28 2.51
C TRP A 725 -9.51 -13.59 1.69
N ARG A 726 -8.58 -14.36 2.27
CA ARG A 726 -7.36 -14.82 1.58
C ARG A 726 -7.64 -15.59 0.28
N ASP A 727 -8.70 -16.39 0.26
CA ASP A 727 -9.07 -17.24 -0.88
C ASP A 727 -9.76 -16.39 -1.97
N LEU A 728 -10.50 -15.35 -1.57
CA LEU A 728 -11.09 -14.37 -2.48
C LEU A 728 -10.04 -13.45 -3.08
N LEU A 729 -9.02 -13.02 -2.31
CA LEU A 729 -7.94 -12.15 -2.78
C LEU A 729 -7.21 -12.72 -4.00
N ILE A 730 -6.91 -14.02 -4.01
CA ILE A 730 -6.24 -14.68 -5.14
C ILE A 730 -7.05 -14.52 -6.43
N VAL A 731 -8.37 -14.68 -6.34
CA VAL A 731 -9.28 -14.57 -7.47
C VAL A 731 -9.45 -13.12 -7.92
N LEU A 732 -9.62 -12.20 -6.96
CA LEU A 732 -9.76 -10.77 -7.24
C LEU A 732 -8.52 -10.22 -7.95
N ARG A 733 -7.31 -10.60 -7.51
CA ARG A 733 -6.06 -10.23 -8.20
C ARG A 733 -5.99 -10.79 -9.63
N ARG A 734 -6.46 -12.02 -9.85
CA ARG A 734 -6.55 -12.60 -11.20
C ARG A 734 -7.56 -11.87 -12.09
N MET A 735 -8.70 -11.47 -11.54
CA MET A 735 -9.70 -10.66 -12.25
C MET A 735 -9.16 -9.26 -12.57
N GLU A 736 -8.38 -8.67 -11.67
CA GLU A 736 -7.70 -7.39 -11.88
C GLU A 736 -6.64 -7.49 -12.99
N ALA A 737 -5.81 -8.54 -12.97
CA ALA A 737 -4.81 -8.79 -14.01
C ALA A 737 -5.43 -8.97 -15.41
N ARG A 738 -6.67 -9.48 -15.49
CA ARG A 738 -7.45 -9.55 -16.74
C ARG A 738 -8.10 -8.23 -17.14
N GLY A 739 -8.06 -7.21 -16.28
CA GLY A 739 -8.70 -5.91 -16.49
C GLY A 739 -10.23 -5.91 -16.27
N GLU A 740 -10.80 -6.97 -15.69
CA GLU A 740 -12.24 -7.06 -15.40
C GLU A 740 -12.65 -6.15 -14.22
N ILE A 741 -11.73 -5.95 -13.27
CA ILE A 741 -11.92 -5.12 -12.09
C ILE A 741 -10.71 -4.22 -11.85
N ARG A 742 -10.86 -3.23 -10.96
CA ARG A 742 -9.78 -2.32 -10.55
C ARG A 742 -9.43 -2.56 -9.08
N GLY A 743 -8.15 -2.79 -8.78
CA GLY A 743 -7.62 -2.73 -7.42
C GLY A 743 -7.17 -1.31 -7.07
N GLY A 744 -7.37 -0.91 -5.82
CA GLY A 744 -7.01 0.42 -5.38
C GLY A 744 -7.49 0.74 -3.97
N ARG A 745 -7.39 2.02 -3.59
CA ARG A 745 -7.99 2.53 -2.35
C ARG A 745 -9.18 3.39 -2.72
N PHE A 746 -10.37 2.82 -2.65
CA PHE A 746 -11.60 3.50 -3.05
C PHE A 746 -12.33 4.13 -1.87
N VAL A 747 -12.27 3.51 -0.69
CA VAL A 747 -12.92 3.96 0.55
C VAL A 747 -11.87 4.21 1.64
N ALA A 748 -11.92 5.39 2.26
CA ALA A 748 -11.03 5.81 3.33
C ALA A 748 -11.43 5.20 4.68
N GLY A 749 -10.47 5.07 5.60
CA GLY A 749 -10.71 4.53 6.96
C GLY A 749 -10.60 3.02 7.09
N PHE A 750 -10.52 2.27 5.98
CA PHE A 750 -10.37 0.81 5.98
C PHE A 750 -8.97 0.37 5.57
N VAL A 751 -8.51 -0.75 6.15
CA VAL A 751 -7.17 -1.31 5.94
C VAL A 751 -7.26 -2.54 5.04
N GLY A 752 -6.32 -2.66 4.10
CA GLY A 752 -6.22 -3.79 3.19
C GLY A 752 -6.51 -3.41 1.74
N GLU A 753 -6.39 -4.39 0.84
CA GLU A 753 -6.71 -4.24 -0.57
C GLU A 753 -8.23 -4.05 -0.77
N GLN A 754 -8.60 -3.23 -1.75
CA GLN A 754 -9.98 -3.02 -2.15
C GLN A 754 -10.08 -3.20 -3.66
N PHE A 755 -11.19 -3.79 -4.10
CA PHE A 755 -11.44 -4.10 -5.50
C PHE A 755 -12.81 -3.59 -5.90
N ALA A 756 -12.94 -3.04 -7.10
CA ALA A 756 -14.21 -2.50 -7.58
C ALA A 756 -14.44 -2.79 -9.06
N LEU A 757 -15.71 -2.93 -9.44
CA LEU A 757 -16.10 -2.92 -10.85
C LEU A 757 -15.86 -1.52 -11.45
N PRO A 758 -15.47 -1.40 -12.73
CA PRO A 758 -15.28 -0.10 -13.37
C PRO A 758 -16.50 0.84 -13.23
N GLU A 759 -17.70 0.29 -13.44
CA GLU A 759 -18.97 1.01 -13.29
C GLU A 759 -19.21 1.50 -11.85
N ALA A 760 -18.81 0.68 -10.85
CA ALA A 760 -18.91 1.06 -9.45
C ALA A 760 -17.96 2.20 -9.11
N VAL A 761 -16.74 2.22 -9.68
CA VAL A 761 -15.78 3.33 -9.51
C VAL A 761 -16.35 4.63 -10.07
N ASP A 762 -16.97 4.58 -11.24
CA ASP A 762 -17.55 5.78 -11.86
C ASP A 762 -18.77 6.31 -11.10
N ALA A 763 -19.62 5.40 -10.60
CA ALA A 763 -20.74 5.76 -9.73
C ALA A 763 -20.28 6.35 -8.38
N LEU A 764 -19.22 5.79 -7.78
CA LEU A 764 -18.60 6.30 -6.56
C LEU A 764 -18.04 7.73 -6.77
N ARG A 765 -17.42 7.98 -7.93
CA ARG A 765 -16.94 9.31 -8.34
C ARG A 765 -18.07 10.30 -8.59
N ALA A 766 -19.22 9.84 -9.08
CA ALA A 766 -20.40 10.69 -9.27
C ALA A 766 -20.96 11.16 -7.92
N VAL A 767 -21.06 10.27 -6.93
CA VAL A 767 -21.51 10.60 -5.56
C VAL A 767 -20.59 11.65 -4.92
N ARG A 768 -19.27 11.53 -5.10
CA ARG A 768 -18.30 12.53 -4.61
C ARG A 768 -18.53 13.92 -5.20
N ARG A 769 -18.93 14.01 -6.48
CA ARG A 769 -19.16 15.28 -7.18
C ARG A 769 -20.48 15.94 -6.80
N THR A 770 -21.53 15.18 -6.52
CA THR A 770 -22.87 15.73 -6.26
C THR A 770 -23.08 16.22 -4.83
N GLY A 771 -22.29 15.75 -3.86
CA GLY A 771 -22.57 16.01 -2.43
C GLY A 771 -23.81 15.24 -1.93
N ASP A 772 -23.98 15.16 -0.61
CA ASP A 772 -24.95 14.28 0.07
C ASP A 772 -26.42 14.59 -0.27
N ASP A 773 -27.22 13.53 -0.50
CA ASP A 773 -28.69 13.58 -0.50
C ASP A 773 -29.18 13.56 0.96
N ALA A 774 -29.75 14.67 1.41
CA ALA A 774 -30.17 14.91 2.79
C ALA A 774 -31.48 14.20 3.22
N ASP A 775 -32.01 13.27 2.42
CA ASP A 775 -33.28 12.59 2.71
C ASP A 775 -33.11 11.07 2.64
N LEU A 776 -32.65 10.51 3.76
CA LEU A 776 -32.23 9.12 3.86
C LEU A 776 -33.34 8.28 4.51
N PRO A 777 -33.95 7.32 3.79
CA PRO A 777 -34.97 6.46 4.38
C PRO A 777 -34.38 5.60 5.50
N THR A 778 -35.15 5.38 6.56
CA THR A 778 -34.80 4.49 7.68
C THR A 778 -34.71 3.06 7.17
N LEU A 779 -33.56 2.40 7.42
CA LEU A 779 -33.33 1.01 7.02
C LEU A 779 -33.88 0.07 8.09
N GLY A 780 -34.39 -1.09 7.67
CA GLY A 780 -34.75 -2.16 8.60
C GLY A 780 -33.50 -2.77 9.25
N ALA A 781 -33.61 -3.25 10.49
CA ALA A 781 -32.48 -3.81 11.24
C ALA A 781 -31.78 -5.00 10.52
N TYR A 782 -32.52 -5.75 9.71
CA TYR A 782 -32.04 -6.91 8.95
C TYR A 782 -31.73 -6.60 7.49
N ASP A 783 -31.78 -5.33 7.07
CA ASP A 783 -31.41 -4.96 5.69
C ASP A 783 -29.89 -5.14 5.48
N PRO A 784 -29.45 -5.66 4.32
CA PRO A 784 -28.02 -5.75 3.99
C PRO A 784 -27.27 -4.42 4.15
N LEU A 785 -27.94 -3.28 3.91
CA LEU A 785 -27.34 -1.95 4.02
C LEU A 785 -27.24 -1.42 5.46
N ASN A 786 -27.73 -2.14 6.45
CA ASN A 786 -27.48 -1.78 7.84
C ASN A 786 -26.00 -2.09 8.18
N LEU A 787 -25.13 -1.11 7.98
CA LEU A 787 -23.68 -1.23 8.14
C LEU A 787 -23.15 -0.57 9.43
N ALA A 788 -24.05 -0.27 10.37
CA ALA A 788 -23.68 0.20 11.69
C ALA A 788 -22.83 -0.85 12.43
N GLY A 789 -21.78 -0.39 13.10
CA GLY A 789 -20.80 -1.22 13.80
C GLY A 789 -19.81 -1.94 12.90
N ILE A 790 -19.87 -1.73 11.57
CA ILE A 790 -18.94 -2.33 10.59
C ILE A 790 -18.24 -1.23 9.80
N ILE A 791 -19.01 -0.37 9.13
CA ILE A 791 -18.49 0.72 8.30
C ILE A 791 -18.70 2.07 8.97
N LEU A 792 -19.84 2.23 9.64
CA LEU A 792 -20.17 3.43 10.41
C LEU A 792 -20.03 3.13 11.91
N PRO A 793 -19.57 4.10 12.73
CA PRO A 793 -19.55 3.95 14.18
C PRO A 793 -20.98 3.72 14.73
N ASP A 794 -21.10 3.02 15.86
CA ASP A 794 -22.37 2.51 16.43
C ASP A 794 -23.49 3.57 16.62
N ALA A 795 -23.14 4.86 16.63
CA ALA A 795 -24.07 5.97 16.80
C ALA A 795 -24.81 6.42 15.51
N ALA A 796 -24.53 5.81 14.35
CA ALA A 796 -25.02 6.27 13.05
C ALA A 796 -26.06 5.34 12.37
N ALA A 797 -26.68 4.43 13.13
CA ALA A 797 -27.70 3.49 12.64
C ALA A 797 -29.10 4.14 12.50
#